data_AF-A0A0E0E6P1-F1
#
_entry.id   AF-A0A0E0E6P1-F1
#
_cell.length_a   1.000
_cell.length_b   1.000
_cell.length_c   1.000
_cell.angle_alpha   90.00
_cell.angle_beta   90.00
_cell.angle_gamma   90.00
#
_symmetry.space_group_name_H-M   'P 1'
#
loop_
_entity.id
_entity.type
_entity.pdbx_description
1 polymer ?
#
loop_
_entity_poly.entity_id
_entity_poly.type
_entity_poly.pdbx_seq_one_letter_code
_entity_poly.pdbx_strand_id
1 'polypeptide(L)'
;MGSRRPRLPGFGEDCEPRSGGRGGGGGGGRGSYYPQAQQYHPQGHGGRGGAGYYHGAAPQPRGAMVVQQWRPATAAAEHLGHQQPYNSSVRPQHYYGPSAIAPELRQAMDAPHEPPANVSSPEAASPEASSPRSLALEVTEQLQDLSVQDQLSESQEEIVQHVPAFTKSFKFPHRPGSGSIGTRCLVKANHFFAQLPDKDLHQYDVSITPELTSRIRSRAVMEELVKLHKMSYLGGRLPAYDGRKSLYTAGPLPFTSKEFRISLLEEDDGSGSERRQKTYKVVIKFAARADLHRLEQFLAGRQAEAPQEALQVLDIVLRELPTARYAPFGRSFFSPDLGRRRSLDMSATAFFEPLPVIDFVVQLLNTDIRSRPLSDAERVKVCKIVEGQRYSKRLNQNQIRALLEETCQRPHDRERDIIQMVNYNSYHEDPYAKEFGIKISERLASVEARILPAPRLKYNETGREKDCLPRVGQWNMMNKDFALEPVLPPMDARPDQVEQALKARFHDAMNILGPQHKELDLLIGLLPDNNGSLYGDLKRICEIDLGLVSQCCCTKQVFKMNKQILANLALKINVKVGGRNTVLVDAVSRRIPLVTDRPTIIFGADVTHPHPGEDSSPSIAAVVASQDWPEVTKYAGLVSAQSHRQELIDDLYNITHDPHRGPICGGMVRELLISFKRSTGQKPQRIIFYRDGVSEGQFYQVLLHELDAIRKACASLEANYQPQVTFIVVQKRHHTRLFAHNHNDQNSVNRSGNILPGTVVDSKICHPTEFDFFLCSHAGIKGTSRPAHYHVLWDENNFTADALQTLTNNLCYTYARCTRSVSIVPPAYYAHLAAFRARFYMEPDSSDSGSMASGRGGGSSTSRSTRAAGGGAVRPLPALKDSVKNVMFYC
;
A
#
# COMPACT_ATOMS: atom_id res chain seq x y z
N MET A 1 6.95 -49.11 46.45
CA MET A 1 6.50 -48.19 45.38
C MET A 1 7.46 -47.00 45.34
N GLY A 2 7.90 -46.56 44.16
CA GLY A 2 9.13 -45.77 44.03
C GLY A 2 8.93 -44.25 43.98
N SER A 3 9.66 -43.53 44.81
CA SER A 3 9.90 -42.08 44.68
C SER A 3 11.35 -41.85 44.22
N ARG A 4 11.58 -40.92 43.27
CA ARG A 4 12.90 -40.33 42.96
C ARG A 4 12.78 -39.13 42.00
N ARG A 5 13.53 -38.06 42.30
CA ARG A 5 13.85 -36.95 41.37
C ARG A 5 15.32 -37.06 40.92
N PRO A 6 15.63 -36.78 39.65
CA PRO A 6 16.83 -36.02 39.23
C PRO A 6 16.40 -34.58 38.85
N ARG A 7 17.14 -33.49 39.12
CA ARG A 7 18.57 -33.13 38.96
C ARG A 7 19.00 -32.85 37.51
N LEU A 8 19.49 -31.62 37.31
CA LEU A 8 20.10 -31.08 36.09
C LEU A 8 21.58 -31.49 35.96
N PRO A 9 22.14 -31.44 34.74
CA PRO A 9 23.55 -31.16 34.49
C PRO A 9 23.75 -29.85 33.68
N GLY A 10 24.99 -29.36 33.54
CA GLY A 10 25.33 -28.18 32.74
C GLY A 10 26.80 -28.11 32.29
N PHE A 11 27.05 -27.19 31.35
CA PHE A 11 28.29 -26.61 30.78
C PHE A 11 29.72 -27.08 31.14
N GLY A 12 30.60 -26.96 30.13
CA GLY A 12 32.08 -26.95 30.20
C GLY A 12 32.77 -28.05 29.38
N GLU A 13 33.94 -27.88 28.75
CA GLU A 13 34.67 -26.66 28.33
C GLU A 13 35.77 -27.03 27.29
N ASP A 14 36.55 -26.04 26.82
CA ASP A 14 37.61 -26.00 25.78
C ASP A 14 38.52 -27.22 25.45
N CYS A 15 39.10 -27.23 24.22
CA CYS A 15 40.58 -27.23 23.97
C CYS A 15 41.01 -27.32 22.47
N GLU A 16 42.05 -26.56 22.10
CA GLU A 16 43.03 -26.84 21.00
C GLU A 16 44.12 -27.86 21.49
N PRO A 17 45.16 -28.38 20.75
CA PRO A 17 45.83 -27.81 19.56
C PRO A 17 46.55 -28.77 18.53
N ARG A 18 47.35 -28.17 17.64
CA ARG A 18 48.63 -28.65 17.02
C ARG A 18 48.69 -29.85 16.03
N SER A 19 48.78 -29.49 14.74
CA SER A 19 49.91 -29.76 13.80
C SER A 19 50.85 -30.98 13.95
N GLY A 20 51.02 -31.76 12.86
CA GLY A 20 52.29 -32.44 12.53
C GLY A 20 52.19 -33.77 11.72
N GLY A 21 52.91 -33.88 10.59
CA GLY A 21 53.08 -35.15 9.85
C GLY A 21 53.53 -35.00 8.37
N ARG A 22 54.43 -35.86 7.88
CA ARG A 22 54.95 -35.90 6.48
C ARG A 22 55.01 -37.33 5.92
N GLY A 23 54.82 -37.47 4.60
CA GLY A 23 54.96 -38.70 3.78
C GLY A 23 53.92 -38.69 2.64
N GLY A 24 54.14 -39.13 1.39
CA GLY A 24 55.26 -39.87 0.78
C GLY A 24 55.01 -41.39 0.78
N GLY A 25 54.88 -42.10 -0.36
CA GLY A 25 54.75 -41.69 -1.77
C GLY A 25 54.97 -42.88 -2.75
N GLY A 26 54.45 -42.80 -3.99
CA GLY A 26 54.91 -43.56 -5.17
C GLY A 26 54.44 -45.02 -5.39
N GLY A 27 53.86 -45.29 -6.57
CA GLY A 27 53.74 -46.62 -7.21
C GLY A 27 52.64 -47.58 -6.67
N GLY A 28 52.18 -48.59 -7.44
CA GLY A 28 52.40 -48.86 -8.86
C GLY A 28 51.93 -50.25 -9.35
N GLY A 29 51.26 -50.31 -10.51
CA GLY A 29 50.83 -51.56 -11.19
C GLY A 29 49.54 -52.19 -10.65
N ARG A 30 48.92 -53.19 -11.33
CA ARG A 30 48.96 -53.61 -12.74
C ARG A 30 47.81 -54.63 -12.94
N GLY A 31 46.98 -54.50 -13.97
CA GLY A 31 45.90 -55.47 -14.26
C GLY A 31 45.23 -55.18 -15.60
N SER A 32 45.10 -56.18 -16.45
CA SER A 32 44.60 -56.06 -17.84
C SER A 32 43.37 -56.94 -18.04
N TYR A 33 42.43 -56.54 -18.89
CA TYR A 33 41.93 -57.36 -20.01
C TYR A 33 41.01 -56.54 -20.95
N TYR A 34 41.38 -56.48 -22.23
CA TYR A 34 40.55 -56.18 -23.41
C TYR A 34 40.25 -57.53 -24.12
N PRO A 35 39.31 -57.69 -25.09
CA PRO A 35 38.97 -56.79 -26.22
C PRO A 35 37.43 -56.60 -26.39
N GLN A 36 36.80 -56.15 -27.48
CA GLN A 36 37.16 -55.77 -28.87
C GLN A 36 36.10 -54.70 -29.30
N ALA A 37 36.39 -53.55 -29.92
CA ALA A 37 36.84 -53.30 -31.30
C ALA A 37 35.83 -53.78 -32.39
N GLN A 38 35.56 -53.08 -33.51
CA GLN A 38 36.25 -51.90 -34.09
C GLN A 38 35.45 -51.26 -35.28
N GLN A 39 36.04 -50.20 -35.89
CA GLN A 39 35.93 -49.74 -37.31
C GLN A 39 34.71 -48.88 -37.75
N TYR A 40 34.80 -48.03 -38.79
CA TYR A 40 35.95 -47.60 -39.65
C TYR A 40 35.88 -46.08 -39.95
N HIS A 41 36.97 -45.51 -40.47
CA HIS A 41 37.15 -44.10 -40.87
C HIS A 41 37.52 -44.00 -42.39
N PRO A 42 38.03 -42.88 -42.95
CA PRO A 42 37.31 -41.92 -43.81
C PRO A 42 37.71 -41.92 -45.32
N GLN A 43 37.08 -41.08 -46.16
CA GLN A 43 37.69 -40.45 -47.37
C GLN A 43 36.86 -39.26 -47.93
N GLY A 44 37.35 -38.57 -48.98
CA GLY A 44 36.78 -37.30 -49.50
C GLY A 44 37.14 -36.97 -50.97
N HIS A 45 37.33 -35.66 -51.29
CA HIS A 45 37.26 -35.01 -52.63
C HIS A 45 35.81 -34.85 -53.14
N GLY A 46 35.38 -33.85 -53.93
CA GLY A 46 35.98 -32.68 -54.61
C GLY A 46 35.24 -32.44 -55.95
N GLY A 47 35.08 -31.26 -56.58
CA GLY A 47 35.38 -29.85 -56.29
C GLY A 47 35.08 -28.97 -57.54
N ARG A 48 35.05 -27.62 -57.41
CA ARG A 48 34.66 -26.61 -58.47
C ARG A 48 33.17 -26.68 -58.90
N GLY A 49 32.54 -25.63 -59.45
CA GLY A 49 32.93 -24.21 -59.63
C GLY A 49 32.15 -23.56 -60.79
N GLY A 50 31.87 -22.25 -60.72
CA GLY A 50 31.22 -21.51 -61.83
C GLY A 50 30.57 -20.19 -61.42
N ALA A 51 30.65 -19.17 -62.27
CA ALA A 51 29.97 -17.88 -62.13
C ALA A 51 29.27 -17.52 -63.45
N GLY A 52 28.21 -16.70 -63.40
CA GLY A 52 27.48 -16.27 -64.59
C GLY A 52 26.51 -15.12 -64.32
N TYR A 53 26.67 -14.03 -65.06
CA TYR A 53 25.70 -12.93 -65.16
C TYR A 53 24.60 -13.29 -66.18
N TYR A 54 23.42 -12.66 -66.11
CA TYR A 54 22.80 -11.99 -67.28
C TYR A 54 21.65 -11.04 -66.89
N HIS A 55 21.11 -10.32 -67.87
CA HIS A 55 20.20 -9.17 -67.71
C HIS A 55 18.71 -9.56 -67.56
N GLY A 56 18.04 -8.88 -66.62
CA GLY A 56 17.00 -7.87 -66.89
C GLY A 56 15.71 -8.22 -67.65
N ALA A 57 14.57 -7.78 -67.09
CA ALA A 57 13.43 -7.23 -67.83
C ALA A 57 12.53 -6.40 -66.89
N ALA A 58 12.01 -5.27 -67.37
CA ALA A 58 10.79 -4.65 -66.86
C ALA A 58 9.64 -4.96 -67.82
N PRO A 59 8.37 -4.77 -67.42
CA PRO A 59 7.75 -3.50 -67.83
C PRO A 59 6.79 -2.86 -66.80
N GLN A 60 6.66 -1.54 -66.89
CA GLN A 60 5.46 -0.78 -66.50
C GLN A 60 4.60 -0.56 -67.76
N PRO A 61 3.27 -0.39 -67.64
CA PRO A 61 2.67 0.96 -67.62
C PRO A 61 1.42 1.05 -66.70
N ARG A 62 0.75 2.19 -66.40
CA ARG A 62 0.99 3.65 -66.40
C ARG A 62 -0.16 4.32 -65.59
N GLY A 63 0.01 5.57 -65.15
CA GLY A 63 -1.02 6.41 -64.48
C GLY A 63 -0.56 6.85 -63.08
N ALA A 64 -0.18 8.09 -62.76
CA ALA A 64 -0.78 9.43 -63.00
C ALA A 64 -2.10 9.62 -62.18
N MET A 65 -2.39 10.74 -61.51
CA MET A 65 -1.70 12.04 -61.28
C MET A 65 -2.46 12.79 -60.13
N VAL A 66 -2.01 13.84 -59.41
CA VAL A 66 -0.82 14.72 -59.35
C VAL A 66 -0.55 15.08 -57.86
N VAL A 67 0.62 15.62 -57.49
CA VAL A 67 0.80 16.47 -56.27
C VAL A 67 1.59 17.73 -56.64
N GLN A 68 1.10 18.92 -56.27
CA GLN A 68 1.77 20.21 -56.54
C GLN A 68 2.62 20.71 -55.35
N GLN A 69 3.71 21.42 -55.67
CA GLN A 69 4.58 22.11 -54.72
C GLN A 69 4.06 23.50 -54.35
N TRP A 70 4.47 24.04 -53.19
CA TRP A 70 4.72 25.48 -53.00
C TRP A 70 5.93 25.75 -52.07
N ARG A 71 6.73 26.75 -52.47
CA ARG A 71 7.95 27.40 -51.87
C ARG A 71 8.16 28.73 -52.65
N PRO A 72 9.08 29.69 -52.32
CA PRO A 72 10.18 29.73 -51.34
C PRO A 72 9.79 30.52 -50.05
N ALA A 73 10.37 31.58 -49.46
CA ALA A 73 11.56 32.46 -49.64
C ALA A 73 11.89 33.17 -48.27
N THR A 74 13.06 33.69 -47.85
CA THR A 74 14.52 33.75 -48.24
C THR A 74 15.14 35.16 -48.40
N ALA A 75 15.51 35.80 -47.28
CA ALA A 75 16.50 36.90 -47.13
C ALA A 75 17.21 36.68 -45.75
N ALA A 76 18.54 36.70 -45.57
CA ALA A 76 19.59 37.73 -45.77
C ALA A 76 19.49 38.89 -44.73
N ALA A 77 20.52 39.23 -43.92
CA ALA A 77 21.92 38.77 -43.72
C ALA A 77 22.38 39.06 -42.24
N GLU A 78 23.64 39.16 -41.73
CA GLU A 78 25.00 39.20 -42.33
C GLU A 78 26.18 38.79 -41.36
N HIS A 79 26.60 39.64 -40.42
CA HIS A 79 27.91 39.64 -39.70
C HIS A 79 27.75 39.98 -38.19
N LEU A 80 28.63 39.66 -37.21
CA LEU A 80 29.96 38.96 -37.11
C LEU A 80 29.84 37.77 -36.09
N GLY A 81 30.85 37.14 -35.42
CA GLY A 81 32.31 37.34 -35.31
C GLY A 81 33.05 36.39 -34.31
N HIS A 82 34.38 36.55 -34.22
CA HIS A 82 35.39 36.10 -33.22
C HIS A 82 35.32 34.73 -32.46
N GLN A 83 36.20 33.81 -32.91
CA GLN A 83 37.27 33.14 -32.13
C GLN A 83 36.96 32.19 -30.94
N GLN A 84 36.79 30.90 -31.27
CA GLN A 84 37.74 29.79 -31.03
C GLN A 84 39.02 30.04 -30.17
N PRO A 85 39.55 29.04 -29.42
CA PRO A 85 40.04 27.79 -30.03
C PRO A 85 39.79 26.43 -29.32
N TYR A 86 40.08 25.37 -30.08
CA TYR A 86 40.01 23.95 -29.76
C TYR A 86 41.03 23.48 -28.70
N ASN A 87 40.79 22.31 -28.10
CA ASN A 87 41.58 21.12 -28.48
C ASN A 87 40.74 19.83 -28.41
N SER A 88 41.27 18.70 -28.92
CA SER A 88 40.50 17.51 -29.29
C SER A 88 41.18 16.19 -28.91
N SER A 89 40.39 15.13 -28.69
CA SER A 89 40.78 13.74 -29.04
C SER A 89 39.64 12.71 -28.95
N VAL A 90 39.25 12.21 -30.13
CA VAL A 90 39.03 10.78 -30.49
C VAL A 90 38.19 9.85 -29.58
N ARG A 91 37.12 9.28 -30.19
CA ARG A 91 36.38 8.07 -29.74
C ARG A 91 37.12 6.78 -30.09
N PRO A 92 36.87 5.68 -29.34
CA PRO A 92 36.56 4.38 -29.97
C PRO A 92 35.05 4.08 -30.06
N GLN A 93 34.66 3.10 -30.88
CA GLN A 93 33.27 2.78 -31.21
C GLN A 93 32.70 1.56 -30.46
N HIS A 94 31.38 1.57 -30.31
CA HIS A 94 30.41 0.48 -30.08
C HIS A 94 30.89 -0.94 -29.72
N TYR A 95 30.28 -1.48 -28.65
CA TYR A 95 29.85 -2.87 -28.61
C TYR A 95 28.36 -2.97 -28.20
N TYR A 96 27.70 -4.07 -28.55
CA TYR A 96 26.26 -4.28 -28.35
C TYR A 96 25.90 -4.54 -26.87
N GLY A 97 24.75 -4.02 -26.42
CA GLY A 97 24.26 -4.16 -25.04
C GLY A 97 22.94 -4.95 -24.91
N PRO A 98 22.48 -5.27 -23.69
CA PRO A 98 21.23 -5.99 -23.45
C PRO A 98 20.07 -5.07 -23.02
N SER A 99 19.03 -5.02 -23.86
CA SER A 99 17.63 -4.58 -23.65
C SER A 99 17.25 -3.95 -22.28
N ALA A 100 16.96 -2.65 -22.28
CA ALA A 100 16.34 -1.94 -21.15
C ALA A 100 14.81 -1.96 -21.25
N ILE A 101 14.13 -2.54 -20.25
CA ILE A 101 12.67 -2.57 -20.15
C ILE A 101 12.16 -1.39 -19.30
N ALA A 102 11.06 -0.77 -19.71
CA ALA A 102 10.59 0.51 -19.17
C ALA A 102 10.04 0.44 -17.72
N PRO A 103 10.31 1.46 -16.87
CA PRO A 103 9.79 1.53 -15.51
C PRO A 103 8.42 2.24 -15.44
N GLU A 104 7.33 1.51 -15.68
CA GLU A 104 5.95 2.02 -15.60
C GLU A 104 5.44 2.19 -14.16
N LEU A 105 6.07 3.12 -13.44
CA LEU A 105 5.72 3.53 -12.07
C LEU A 105 5.83 5.06 -11.87
N ARG A 106 5.83 5.84 -12.98
CA ARG A 106 6.17 7.29 -12.97
C ARG A 106 5.12 8.24 -13.55
N GLN A 107 4.05 7.78 -14.22
CA GLN A 107 2.98 8.66 -14.76
C GLN A 107 1.68 8.56 -13.94
N ALA A 108 1.63 9.30 -12.83
CA ALA A 108 0.41 9.54 -12.03
C ALA A 108 0.55 10.81 -11.16
N MET A 109 1.34 11.79 -11.62
CA MET A 109 1.89 12.84 -10.77
C MET A 109 2.00 14.19 -11.48
N ASP A 110 1.33 15.17 -10.85
CA ASP A 110 1.56 16.61 -10.88
C ASP A 110 1.13 17.39 -12.15
N ALA A 111 0.39 18.47 -11.91
CA ALA A 111 0.18 19.60 -12.82
C ALA A 111 0.10 20.89 -11.97
N PRO A 112 0.89 21.95 -12.27
CA PRO A 112 0.78 23.26 -11.63
C PRO A 112 -0.17 24.19 -12.39
N HIS A 113 -0.64 25.26 -11.74
CA HIS A 113 -1.45 26.30 -12.38
C HIS A 113 -1.00 27.70 -11.92
N GLU A 114 -0.84 28.61 -12.87
CA GLU A 114 -0.83 30.07 -12.65
C GLU A 114 -1.95 30.69 -13.52
N PRO A 115 -2.52 31.86 -13.16
CA PRO A 115 -3.60 32.50 -13.93
C PRO A 115 -3.19 33.83 -14.61
N PRO A 116 -3.71 34.13 -15.81
CA PRO A 116 -3.73 35.47 -16.39
C PRO A 116 -5.11 36.16 -16.30
N ALA A 117 -5.10 37.50 -16.45
CA ALA A 117 -6.16 38.46 -16.12
C ALA A 117 -7.55 38.33 -16.78
N ASN A 118 -8.55 38.92 -16.10
CA ASN A 118 -9.93 39.12 -16.57
C ASN A 118 -10.06 40.05 -17.80
N VAL A 119 -11.11 39.81 -18.59
CA VAL A 119 -11.81 40.83 -19.40
C VAL A 119 -13.32 40.66 -19.16
N SER A 120 -14.05 41.77 -18.98
CA SER A 120 -15.43 41.79 -18.45
C SER A 120 -16.44 42.39 -19.43
N SER A 121 -17.66 41.82 -19.51
CA SER A 121 -18.90 42.43 -20.03
C SER A 121 -20.12 41.50 -19.81
N PRO A 122 -21.38 41.99 -19.84
CA PRO A 122 -22.24 41.78 -18.66
C PRO A 122 -23.55 40.97 -18.87
N GLU A 123 -24.27 40.78 -17.77
CA GLU A 123 -25.57 40.11 -17.65
C GLU A 123 -26.75 40.89 -18.26
N ALA A 124 -27.86 40.17 -18.52
CA ALA A 124 -29.21 40.71 -18.65
C ALA A 124 -30.20 39.77 -17.92
N ALA A 125 -31.27 40.33 -17.32
CA ALA A 125 -32.00 39.68 -16.24
C ALA A 125 -33.36 39.04 -16.63
N SER A 126 -33.85 38.19 -15.73
CA SER A 126 -35.21 37.62 -15.70
C SER A 126 -36.32 38.68 -15.56
N PRO A 127 -37.60 38.29 -15.67
CA PRO A 127 -38.37 38.18 -14.43
C PRO A 127 -39.34 36.97 -14.33
N GLU A 128 -39.84 36.76 -13.11
CA GLU A 128 -40.93 35.86 -12.72
C GLU A 128 -42.32 36.46 -13.14
N ALA A 129 -43.53 35.91 -12.92
CA ALA A 129 -44.02 35.13 -11.77
C ALA A 129 -45.46 34.57 -11.98
N SER A 130 -46.03 34.03 -10.88
CA SER A 130 -47.46 33.86 -10.54
C SER A 130 -48.18 32.50 -10.81
N SER A 131 -48.63 31.91 -9.70
CA SER A 131 -49.79 31.00 -9.57
C SER A 131 -50.94 31.78 -8.87
N PRO A 132 -52.18 31.26 -8.64
CA PRO A 132 -52.41 30.43 -7.42
C PRO A 132 -53.70 29.52 -7.31
N ARG A 133 -53.67 28.55 -6.37
CA ARG A 133 -54.78 28.05 -5.49
C ARG A 133 -56.01 27.33 -6.12
N SER A 134 -56.88 26.64 -5.37
CA SER A 134 -57.14 26.41 -3.91
C SER A 134 -57.48 24.91 -3.63
N LEU A 135 -57.84 24.34 -2.45
CA LEU A 135 -58.14 24.73 -1.03
C LEU A 135 -57.16 23.97 -0.06
N ALA A 136 -57.25 23.80 1.29
CA ALA A 136 -58.26 23.87 2.37
C ALA A 136 -59.28 22.69 2.40
N LEU A 137 -59.84 22.13 3.51
CA LEU A 137 -59.94 22.36 4.98
C LEU A 137 -59.93 20.96 5.70
N GLU A 138 -59.95 20.64 7.01
CA GLU A 138 -59.68 21.17 8.39
C GLU A 138 -59.70 19.92 9.37
N VAL A 139 -59.09 19.76 10.57
CA VAL A 139 -58.91 20.53 11.85
C VAL A 139 -60.14 20.43 12.79
N THR A 140 -60.10 20.00 14.07
CA THR A 140 -59.05 19.46 15.01
C THR A 140 -59.59 18.20 15.78
N GLU A 141 -59.30 17.69 17.01
CA GLU A 141 -58.51 18.01 18.26
C GLU A 141 -58.23 16.67 19.05
N GLN A 142 -57.93 16.47 20.36
CA GLN A 142 -57.80 17.22 21.64
C GLN A 142 -56.85 16.45 22.65
N LEU A 143 -56.76 16.82 23.96
CA LEU A 143 -55.82 16.24 24.97
C LEU A 143 -56.32 16.31 26.44
N GLN A 144 -56.21 15.22 27.25
CA GLN A 144 -55.74 15.20 28.68
C GLN A 144 -55.79 13.83 29.43
N ASP A 145 -54.93 13.72 30.46
CA ASP A 145 -54.92 12.94 31.72
C ASP A 145 -55.06 11.39 31.83
N LEU A 146 -53.90 10.78 32.18
CA LEU A 146 -53.62 9.92 33.36
C LEU A 146 -54.63 8.83 33.84
N SER A 147 -54.22 7.54 33.74
CA SER A 147 -53.81 6.67 34.88
C SER A 147 -54.28 5.19 34.85
N VAL A 148 -53.35 4.30 35.23
CA VAL A 148 -53.50 2.91 35.75
C VAL A 148 -54.07 1.80 34.82
N GLN A 149 -53.45 0.63 35.00
CA GLN A 149 -53.69 -0.75 34.52
C GLN A 149 -55.18 -1.17 34.30
N ASP A 150 -55.50 -2.18 33.47
CA ASP A 150 -54.75 -3.44 33.30
C ASP A 150 -54.99 -4.20 31.97
N GLN A 151 -54.08 -5.14 31.68
CA GLN A 151 -54.14 -6.31 30.77
C GLN A 151 -55.13 -6.34 29.57
N LEU A 152 -54.57 -6.35 28.35
CA LEU A 152 -54.82 -7.38 27.31
C LEU A 152 -53.80 -7.24 26.17
N SER A 153 -52.84 -8.18 26.06
CA SER A 153 -51.79 -8.12 25.02
C SER A 153 -51.20 -9.49 24.65
N GLU A 154 -51.62 -10.06 23.52
CA GLU A 154 -50.93 -11.15 22.82
C GLU A 154 -50.94 -10.91 21.30
N SER A 155 -49.95 -11.47 20.60
CA SER A 155 -49.86 -11.57 19.13
C SER A 155 -49.74 -10.28 18.29
N GLN A 156 -48.54 -9.66 18.24
CA GLN A 156 -47.96 -9.22 16.94
C GLN A 156 -46.45 -8.81 16.90
N GLU A 157 -45.62 -9.03 17.92
CA GLU A 157 -44.18 -8.66 17.88
C GLU A 157 -43.18 -9.83 17.63
N GLU A 158 -43.64 -11.08 17.49
CA GLU A 158 -42.77 -12.27 17.35
C GLU A 158 -42.21 -12.51 15.93
N ILE A 159 -41.50 -11.55 15.34
CA ILE A 159 -40.70 -11.77 14.11
C ILE A 159 -39.24 -11.25 14.22
N VAL A 160 -38.94 -10.29 15.09
CA VAL A 160 -37.62 -9.61 15.10
C VAL A 160 -36.61 -10.22 16.09
N GLN A 161 -37.06 -10.91 17.15
CA GLN A 161 -36.17 -11.46 18.18
C GLN A 161 -35.71 -12.91 17.91
N HIS A 162 -34.85 -13.11 16.91
CA HIS A 162 -33.97 -14.31 16.93
C HIS A 162 -32.62 -14.20 16.20
N VAL A 163 -32.00 -13.01 16.18
CA VAL A 163 -30.55 -12.91 15.94
C VAL A 163 -29.83 -13.25 17.25
N PRO A 164 -28.97 -14.28 17.32
CA PRO A 164 -28.21 -14.58 18.53
C PRO A 164 -27.27 -13.43 18.86
N ALA A 165 -27.41 -12.85 20.06
CA ALA A 165 -26.49 -11.82 20.53
C ALA A 165 -25.05 -12.39 20.56
N PHE A 166 -24.11 -11.75 19.86
CA PHE A 166 -22.71 -12.18 19.78
C PHE A 166 -21.98 -11.96 21.11
N THR A 167 -22.22 -12.86 22.07
CA THR A 167 -21.69 -12.81 23.45
C THR A 167 -20.41 -13.61 23.66
N LYS A 168 -19.91 -14.30 22.62
CA LYS A 168 -18.55 -14.86 22.64
C LYS A 168 -17.54 -13.71 22.55
N SER A 169 -16.57 -13.67 23.46
CA SER A 169 -15.35 -12.86 23.27
C SER A 169 -14.71 -13.23 21.94
N PHE A 170 -14.68 -12.29 20.98
CA PHE A 170 -14.01 -12.53 19.70
C PHE A 170 -12.51 -12.73 19.97
N LYS A 171 -11.98 -13.89 19.58
CA LYS A 171 -10.55 -14.19 19.57
C LYS A 171 -10.18 -14.55 18.14
N PHE A 172 -9.04 -14.04 17.66
CA PHE A 172 -8.54 -14.39 16.33
C PHE A 172 -8.18 -15.89 16.30
N PRO A 173 -8.30 -16.58 15.15
CA PRO A 173 -8.06 -18.00 15.06
C PRO A 173 -6.60 -18.34 15.39
N HIS A 174 -6.43 -19.33 16.27
CA HIS A 174 -5.12 -19.94 16.50
C HIS A 174 -4.59 -20.55 15.20
N ARG A 175 -3.27 -20.50 15.01
CA ARG A 175 -2.55 -21.13 13.91
C ARG A 175 -2.91 -22.62 13.83
N PRO A 176 -3.49 -23.11 12.72
CA PRO A 176 -3.93 -24.51 12.58
C PRO A 176 -2.78 -25.51 12.46
N GLY A 177 -1.55 -25.01 12.32
CA GLY A 177 -0.30 -25.76 12.15
C GLY A 177 0.70 -24.93 11.35
N SER A 178 1.93 -25.43 11.23
CA SER A 178 2.89 -24.90 10.25
C SER A 178 2.63 -25.51 8.87
N GLY A 179 2.81 -24.74 7.80
CA GLY A 179 2.79 -25.28 6.45
C GLY A 179 3.97 -26.22 6.17
N SER A 180 3.76 -27.15 5.25
CA SER A 180 4.66 -28.22 4.84
C SER A 180 4.98 -28.21 3.34
N ILE A 181 4.12 -27.59 2.51
CA ILE A 181 4.27 -27.51 1.06
C ILE A 181 5.37 -26.51 0.68
N GLY A 182 6.14 -26.88 -0.35
CA GLY A 182 7.20 -26.06 -0.94
C GLY A 182 8.61 -26.50 -0.53
N THR A 183 9.61 -26.07 -1.30
CA THR A 183 11.02 -26.40 -1.04
C THR A 183 11.50 -25.65 0.19
N ARG A 184 11.88 -26.37 1.27
CA ARG A 184 12.44 -25.75 2.48
C ARG A 184 13.73 -24.98 2.16
N CYS A 185 13.91 -23.82 2.76
CA CYS A 185 15.12 -23.00 2.68
C CYS A 185 15.32 -22.19 3.98
N LEU A 186 16.50 -21.57 4.12
CA LEU A 186 16.77 -20.61 5.19
C LEU A 186 16.77 -19.19 4.64
N VAL A 187 16.16 -18.29 5.41
CA VAL A 187 16.20 -16.84 5.18
C VAL A 187 16.71 -16.11 6.42
N LYS A 188 17.23 -14.91 6.24
CA LYS A 188 17.53 -13.96 7.31
C LYS A 188 16.44 -12.89 7.31
N ALA A 189 15.86 -12.60 8.47
CA ALA A 189 14.93 -11.50 8.65
C ALA A 189 15.64 -10.30 9.30
N ASN A 190 15.20 -9.07 9.02
CA ASN A 190 15.64 -7.87 9.77
C ASN A 190 14.98 -7.79 11.17
N HIS A 191 15.05 -8.89 11.90
CA HIS A 191 14.59 -9.03 13.28
C HIS A 191 15.80 -9.50 14.09
N PHE A 192 15.90 -9.02 15.32
CA PHE A 192 17.00 -9.31 16.22
C PHE A 192 16.41 -9.85 17.51
N PHE A 193 16.72 -11.10 17.86
CA PHE A 193 16.12 -11.72 19.04
C PHE A 193 16.61 -11.04 20.32
N ALA A 194 15.67 -10.64 21.17
CA ALA A 194 15.94 -10.13 22.50
C ALA A 194 15.74 -11.24 23.55
N GLN A 195 16.67 -11.38 24.48
CA GLN A 195 16.49 -12.10 25.73
C GLN A 195 15.93 -11.14 26.77
N LEU A 196 14.88 -11.55 27.47
CA LEU A 196 14.20 -10.77 28.51
C LEU A 196 14.78 -11.09 29.90
N PRO A 197 14.63 -10.19 30.89
CA PRO A 197 15.09 -10.45 32.26
C PRO A 197 14.10 -11.30 33.05
N ASP A 198 14.62 -12.11 33.97
CA ASP A 198 13.85 -12.77 35.04
C ASP A 198 13.59 -11.78 36.21
N LYS A 199 13.02 -10.61 35.90
CA LYS A 199 12.77 -9.52 36.86
C LYS A 199 11.53 -8.70 36.50
N ASP A 200 10.68 -8.48 37.49
CA ASP A 200 9.47 -7.66 37.35
C ASP A 200 9.73 -6.19 37.03
N LEU A 201 9.04 -5.68 36.01
CA LEU A 201 9.11 -4.28 35.63
C LEU A 201 8.05 -3.47 36.40
N HIS A 202 8.41 -2.30 36.89
CA HIS A 202 7.54 -1.49 37.75
C HIS A 202 7.19 -0.18 37.04
N GLN A 203 5.89 0.12 36.93
CA GLN A 203 5.34 1.32 36.29
C GLN A 203 4.95 2.37 37.33
N TYR A 204 5.31 3.61 37.02
CA TYR A 204 5.01 4.80 37.81
C TYR A 204 4.35 5.87 36.92
N ASP A 205 3.31 6.50 37.44
CA ASP A 205 2.72 7.70 36.88
C ASP A 205 3.61 8.91 37.19
N VAL A 206 3.82 9.76 36.18
CA VAL A 206 4.55 11.01 36.27
C VAL A 206 3.62 12.18 36.00
N SER A 207 3.70 13.20 36.85
CA SER A 207 3.12 14.52 36.59
C SER A 207 4.19 15.60 36.75
N ILE A 208 4.21 16.55 35.82
CA ILE A 208 5.12 17.70 35.82
C ILE A 208 4.26 18.97 35.89
N THR A 209 4.59 19.87 36.81
CA THR A 209 3.92 21.18 36.97
C THR A 209 4.97 22.30 36.84
N PRO A 210 4.75 23.34 36.00
CA PRO A 210 3.64 23.50 35.06
C PRO A 210 3.63 22.41 33.97
N GLU A 211 2.47 22.15 33.37
CA GLU A 211 2.32 21.09 32.35
C GLU A 211 3.15 21.40 31.10
N LEU A 212 3.79 20.36 30.55
CA LEU A 212 4.69 20.46 29.41
C LEU A 212 4.10 19.77 28.17
N THR A 213 3.85 20.56 27.13
CA THR A 213 3.41 20.07 25.81
C THR A 213 4.57 19.47 24.99
N SER A 214 5.80 19.90 25.23
CA SER A 214 7.01 19.39 24.56
C SER A 214 7.60 18.19 25.28
N ARG A 215 7.49 16.98 24.68
CA ARG A 215 8.13 15.75 25.22
C ARG A 215 9.64 15.88 25.37
N ILE A 216 10.30 16.71 24.53
CA ILE A 216 11.75 16.93 24.60
C ILE A 216 12.08 17.62 25.93
N ARG A 217 11.35 18.69 26.26
CA ARG A 217 11.50 19.38 27.55
C ARG A 217 11.10 18.48 28.73
N SER A 218 10.06 17.65 28.59
CA SER A 218 9.69 16.66 29.61
C SER A 218 10.80 15.63 29.84
N ARG A 219 11.48 15.14 28.79
CA ARG A 219 12.64 14.25 28.93
C ARG A 219 13.81 14.95 29.62
N ALA A 220 14.15 16.19 29.25
CA ALA A 220 15.21 16.96 29.91
C ALA A 220 14.94 17.17 31.42
N VAL A 221 13.69 17.42 31.82
CA VAL A 221 13.29 17.50 33.25
C VAL A 221 13.51 16.16 33.95
N MET A 222 13.21 15.03 33.30
CA MET A 222 13.44 13.70 33.88
C MET A 222 14.93 13.32 33.93
N GLU A 223 15.71 13.72 32.92
CA GLU A 223 17.16 13.48 32.88
C GLU A 223 17.88 14.19 34.03
N GLU A 224 17.56 15.47 34.27
CA GLU A 224 18.12 16.21 35.41
C GLU A 224 17.61 15.65 36.75
N LEU A 225 16.37 15.15 36.83
CA LEU A 225 15.86 14.43 38.01
C LEU A 225 16.69 13.18 38.31
N VAL A 226 16.94 12.35 37.30
CA VAL A 226 17.78 11.14 37.45
C VAL A 226 19.21 11.55 37.86
N LYS A 227 19.82 12.51 37.17
CA LYS A 227 21.15 13.03 37.47
C LYS A 227 21.31 13.51 38.92
N LEU A 228 20.33 14.24 39.46
CA LEU A 228 20.35 14.74 40.84
C LEU A 228 19.96 13.69 41.90
N HIS A 229 19.19 12.66 41.55
CA HIS A 229 18.53 11.80 42.55
C HIS A 229 18.72 10.28 42.37
N LYS A 230 19.52 9.83 41.40
CA LYS A 230 19.78 8.41 41.12
C LYS A 230 20.20 7.63 42.37
N MET A 231 21.24 8.10 43.07
CA MET A 231 21.80 7.40 44.23
C MET A 231 21.02 7.64 45.53
N SER A 232 20.34 8.78 45.67
CA SER A 232 19.68 9.17 46.92
C SER A 232 18.23 8.69 47.03
N TYR A 233 17.42 8.85 45.97
CA TYR A 233 15.98 8.57 46.03
C TYR A 233 15.51 7.53 45.03
N LEU A 234 16.19 7.33 43.90
CA LEU A 234 15.84 6.25 42.95
C LEU A 234 16.46 4.89 43.33
N GLY A 235 17.27 4.86 44.40
CA GLY A 235 17.92 3.64 44.90
C GLY A 235 18.89 3.02 43.89
N GLY A 236 19.67 3.87 43.22
CA GLY A 236 20.65 3.49 42.20
C GLY A 236 20.11 3.29 40.78
N ARG A 237 18.78 3.22 40.61
CA ARG A 237 18.14 2.79 39.35
C ARG A 237 18.17 3.83 38.23
N LEU A 238 18.13 3.35 36.99
CA LEU A 238 17.98 4.16 35.77
C LEU A 238 16.56 3.97 35.19
N PRO A 239 15.61 4.88 35.46
CA PRO A 239 14.25 4.75 34.96
C PRO A 239 14.13 5.17 33.48
N ALA A 240 13.31 4.44 32.70
CA ALA A 240 12.96 4.80 31.33
C ALA A 240 11.62 5.57 31.29
N TYR A 241 11.51 6.64 30.48
CA TYR A 241 10.38 7.59 30.54
C TYR A 241 9.78 7.86 29.16
N ASP A 242 8.46 7.68 29.00
CA ASP A 242 7.79 7.88 27.70
C ASP A 242 7.87 9.33 27.18
N GLY A 243 8.16 10.30 28.05
CA GLY A 243 8.16 11.74 27.74
C GLY A 243 6.82 12.42 27.95
N ARG A 244 5.85 11.76 28.61
CA ARG A 244 4.53 12.32 28.96
C ARG A 244 4.18 12.03 30.42
N LYS A 245 3.83 10.78 30.74
CA LYS A 245 3.16 10.40 32.00
C LYS A 245 3.59 9.04 32.54
N SER A 246 4.38 8.23 31.83
CA SER A 246 4.69 6.86 32.24
C SER A 246 6.19 6.62 32.34
N LEU A 247 6.62 6.18 33.53
CA LEU A 247 8.00 5.91 33.93
C LEU A 247 8.14 4.46 34.36
N TYR A 248 9.22 3.80 34.00
CA TYR A 248 9.43 2.37 34.23
C TYR A 248 10.78 2.10 34.88
N THR A 249 10.87 1.07 35.73
CA THR A 249 12.13 0.63 36.36
C THR A 249 12.29 -0.89 36.44
N ALA A 250 13.54 -1.34 36.46
CA ALA A 250 13.93 -2.70 36.81
C ALA A 250 13.81 -2.92 38.34
N GLY A 251 12.64 -3.41 38.78
CA GLY A 251 12.29 -3.51 40.20
C GLY A 251 11.85 -2.17 40.83
N PRO A 252 11.38 -2.21 42.09
CA PRO A 252 10.68 -1.08 42.73
C PRO A 252 11.62 0.05 43.16
N LEU A 253 11.19 1.30 42.94
CA LEU A 253 11.76 2.48 43.59
C LEU A 253 11.55 2.43 45.12
N PRO A 254 12.44 3.06 45.93
CA PRO A 254 12.31 3.16 47.40
C PRO A 254 11.09 3.93 47.94
N PHE A 255 10.08 4.24 47.11
CA PHE A 255 8.89 5.00 47.50
C PHE A 255 7.68 4.61 46.64
N THR A 256 6.48 4.76 47.20
CA THR A 256 5.20 4.62 46.48
C THR A 256 4.69 5.93 45.89
N SER A 257 5.11 7.07 46.43
CA SER A 257 4.89 8.41 45.87
C SER A 257 5.97 9.37 46.37
N LYS A 258 6.48 10.25 45.50
CA LYS A 258 7.43 11.31 45.88
C LYS A 258 7.36 12.53 44.96
N GLU A 259 7.44 13.72 45.56
CA GLU A 259 7.66 14.99 44.87
C GLU A 259 9.15 15.34 44.82
N PHE A 260 9.56 15.92 43.69
CA PHE A 260 10.88 16.48 43.40
C PHE A 260 10.73 17.90 42.83
N ARG A 261 11.76 18.73 43.00
CA ARG A 261 11.83 20.08 42.43
C ARG A 261 13.10 20.19 41.58
N ILE A 262 12.92 20.32 40.27
CA ILE A 262 13.99 20.21 39.27
C ILE A 262 14.11 21.52 38.52
N SER A 263 15.30 22.10 38.48
CA SER A 263 15.52 23.45 37.95
C SER A 263 16.36 23.42 36.69
N LEU A 264 15.73 23.57 35.52
CA LEU A 264 16.42 23.70 34.23
C LEU A 264 16.77 25.16 33.94
N LEU A 265 17.81 25.39 33.15
CA LEU A 265 18.05 26.69 32.51
C LEU A 265 17.20 26.76 31.24
N GLU A 266 16.53 27.88 30.97
CA GLU A 266 15.95 28.09 29.63
C GLU A 266 17.06 28.40 28.61
N GLU A 267 16.88 27.88 27.39
CA GLU A 267 17.81 28.12 26.27
C GLU A 267 17.75 29.59 25.84
N ASP A 268 18.90 30.11 25.42
CA ASP A 268 19.07 31.50 25.00
C ASP A 268 18.36 31.74 23.66
N ASP A 269 17.32 32.58 23.66
CA ASP A 269 16.50 32.87 22.48
C ASP A 269 17.10 33.97 21.58
N GLY A 270 18.30 34.46 21.91
CA GLY A 270 18.98 35.54 21.21
C GLY A 270 18.41 36.93 21.52
N SER A 271 17.49 37.06 22.48
CA SER A 271 16.94 38.37 22.91
C SER A 271 17.89 39.21 23.77
N GLY A 272 19.03 38.64 24.21
CA GLY A 272 19.94 39.27 25.17
C GLY A 272 19.43 39.27 26.61
N SER A 273 18.38 38.52 26.91
CA SER A 273 17.85 38.33 28.27
C SER A 273 18.75 37.42 29.11
N GLU A 274 18.95 37.71 30.39
CA GLU A 274 19.64 36.80 31.31
C GLU A 274 18.95 35.42 31.36
N ARG A 275 19.75 34.34 31.40
CA ARG A 275 19.28 32.95 31.40
C ARG A 275 18.45 32.65 32.65
N ARG A 276 17.13 32.71 32.51
CA ARG A 276 16.20 32.42 33.61
C ARG A 276 16.18 30.93 33.92
N GLN A 277 16.48 30.59 35.17
CA GLN A 277 16.31 29.23 35.69
C GLN A 277 14.84 28.98 36.02
N LYS A 278 14.31 27.81 35.66
CA LYS A 278 12.90 27.45 35.74
C LYS A 278 12.69 26.16 36.50
N THR A 279 11.99 26.27 37.63
CA THR A 279 11.73 25.16 38.53
C THR A 279 10.46 24.42 38.14
N TYR A 280 10.59 23.11 37.96
CA TYR A 280 9.53 22.16 37.69
C TYR A 280 9.26 21.29 38.91
N LYS A 281 7.98 21.12 39.27
CA LYS A 281 7.53 20.19 40.30
C LYS A 281 7.21 18.87 39.64
N VAL A 282 7.95 17.81 39.97
CA VAL A 282 7.75 16.48 39.39
C VAL A 282 7.25 15.54 40.49
N VAL A 283 6.08 14.92 40.30
CA VAL A 283 5.57 13.88 41.20
C VAL A 283 5.60 12.54 40.48
N ILE A 284 6.27 11.56 41.09
CA ILE A 284 6.36 10.18 40.63
C ILE A 284 5.57 9.30 41.62
N LYS A 285 4.59 8.56 41.14
CA LYS A 285 3.69 7.70 41.95
C LYS A 285 3.63 6.28 41.38
N PHE A 286 3.71 5.25 42.21
CA PHE A 286 3.54 3.87 41.78
C PHE A 286 2.14 3.62 41.19
N ALA A 287 2.08 2.95 40.05
CA ALA A 287 0.85 2.64 39.33
C ALA A 287 0.62 1.13 39.21
N ALA A 288 1.59 0.37 38.69
CA ALA A 288 1.43 -1.06 38.40
C ALA A 288 2.75 -1.82 38.39
N ARG A 289 2.67 -3.16 38.43
CA ARG A 289 3.77 -4.10 38.17
C ARG A 289 3.47 -4.85 36.87
N ALA A 290 4.35 -4.74 35.89
CA ALA A 290 4.28 -5.48 34.63
C ALA A 290 5.00 -6.83 34.79
N ASP A 291 4.19 -7.89 34.73
CA ASP A 291 4.56 -9.29 34.91
C ASP A 291 5.16 -9.84 33.60
N LEU A 292 6.48 -10.04 33.57
CA LEU A 292 7.17 -10.60 32.39
C LEU A 292 6.94 -12.10 32.23
N HIS A 293 6.56 -12.83 33.28
CA HIS A 293 6.28 -14.26 33.14
C HIS A 293 5.02 -14.50 32.29
N ARG A 294 4.04 -13.57 32.33
CA ARG A 294 2.94 -13.56 31.35
C ARG A 294 3.41 -13.38 29.91
N LEU A 295 4.43 -12.54 29.69
CA LEU A 295 5.01 -12.36 28.35
C LEU A 295 5.74 -13.62 27.89
N GLU A 296 6.46 -14.31 28.77
CA GLU A 296 7.02 -15.64 28.47
C GLU A 296 5.94 -16.69 28.19
N GLN A 297 4.85 -16.72 28.96
CA GLN A 297 3.74 -17.65 28.75
C GLN A 297 3.04 -17.38 27.42
N PHE A 298 2.85 -16.11 27.05
CA PHE A 298 2.31 -15.71 25.75
C PHE A 298 3.24 -16.07 24.58
N LEU A 299 4.54 -15.75 24.68
CA LEU A 299 5.54 -16.12 23.67
C LEU A 299 5.70 -17.64 23.51
N ALA A 300 5.46 -18.40 24.58
CA ALA A 300 5.39 -19.86 24.58
C ALA A 300 4.03 -20.43 24.12
N GLY A 301 3.08 -19.58 23.67
CA GLY A 301 1.76 -19.97 23.19
C GLY A 301 0.79 -20.50 24.27
N ARG A 302 1.14 -20.37 25.55
CA ARG A 302 0.36 -20.86 26.71
C ARG A 302 -0.65 -19.84 27.25
N GLN A 303 -0.44 -18.55 26.96
CA GLN A 303 -1.40 -17.47 27.20
C GLN A 303 -1.90 -16.93 25.86
N ALA A 304 -3.20 -16.68 25.73
CA ALA A 304 -3.79 -16.21 24.47
C ALA A 304 -3.58 -14.71 24.22
N GLU A 305 -3.54 -13.89 25.27
CA GLU A 305 -3.59 -12.43 25.16
C GLU A 305 -2.24 -11.75 25.42
N ALA A 306 -1.93 -10.77 24.57
CA ALA A 306 -0.89 -9.75 24.68
C ALA A 306 -0.76 -9.06 26.06
N PRO A 307 0.28 -9.25 26.91
CA PRO A 307 0.52 -8.31 27.99
C PRO A 307 1.10 -7.01 27.41
N GLN A 308 0.20 -6.11 26.98
CA GLN A 308 0.53 -4.88 26.27
C GLN A 308 1.40 -3.94 27.10
N GLU A 309 1.26 -3.97 28.42
CA GLU A 309 2.08 -3.21 29.37
C GLU A 309 3.54 -3.59 29.25
N ALA A 310 3.84 -4.91 29.23
CA ALA A 310 5.19 -5.44 29.09
C ALA A 310 5.79 -5.10 27.73
N LEU A 311 5.02 -5.26 26.64
CA LEU A 311 5.44 -4.86 25.29
C LEU A 311 5.69 -3.34 25.18
N GLN A 312 4.90 -2.52 25.87
CA GLN A 312 5.09 -1.07 25.93
C GLN A 312 6.36 -0.70 26.69
N VAL A 313 6.70 -1.37 27.81
CA VAL A 313 7.98 -1.12 28.48
C VAL A 313 9.15 -1.44 27.54
N LEU A 314 9.06 -2.53 26.77
CA LEU A 314 10.11 -2.92 25.84
C LEU A 314 10.26 -1.94 24.65
N ASP A 315 9.19 -1.40 24.06
CA ASP A 315 9.34 -0.31 23.06
C ASP A 315 10.01 0.92 23.68
N ILE A 316 9.59 1.34 24.89
CA ILE A 316 10.13 2.54 25.53
C ILE A 316 11.61 2.38 25.91
N VAL A 317 12.00 1.28 26.56
CA VAL A 317 13.39 1.04 26.98
C VAL A 317 14.32 0.98 25.77
N LEU A 318 13.95 0.25 24.72
CA LEU A 318 14.73 0.15 23.47
C LEU A 318 14.72 1.44 22.64
N ARG A 319 13.88 2.42 23.01
CA ARG A 319 13.71 3.70 22.33
C ARG A 319 14.51 4.84 22.97
N GLU A 320 14.93 4.76 24.24
CA GLU A 320 15.68 5.86 24.87
C GLU A 320 17.03 6.11 24.18
N LEU A 321 17.85 5.06 23.97
CA LEU A 321 19.14 5.20 23.28
C LEU A 321 19.03 5.86 21.88
N PRO A 322 18.18 5.40 20.95
CA PRO A 322 18.03 6.07 19.66
C PRO A 322 17.33 7.44 19.76
N THR A 323 16.51 7.70 20.78
CA THR A 323 15.93 9.04 21.00
C THR A 323 16.98 10.06 21.46
N ALA A 324 18.01 9.62 22.20
CA ALA A 324 19.14 10.46 22.58
C ALA A 324 20.13 10.73 21.44
N ARG A 325 20.18 9.86 20.41
CA ARG A 325 21.11 9.96 19.27
C ARG A 325 20.51 10.54 17.98
N TYR A 326 19.19 10.47 17.81
CA TYR A 326 18.51 10.71 16.53
C TYR A 326 17.16 11.41 16.69
N ALA A 327 16.71 12.12 15.65
CA ALA A 327 15.40 12.75 15.63
C ALA A 327 14.26 11.71 15.47
N PRO A 328 13.30 11.61 16.42
CA PRO A 328 12.25 10.58 16.40
C PRO A 328 11.04 11.00 15.55
N PHE A 329 10.70 10.17 14.56
CA PHE A 329 9.52 10.35 13.71
C PHE A 329 8.67 9.07 13.67
N GLY A 330 7.70 8.98 14.59
CA GLY A 330 6.81 7.82 14.71
C GLY A 330 7.53 6.56 15.20
N ARG A 331 7.61 5.53 14.35
CA ARG A 331 8.40 4.30 14.57
C ARG A 331 9.73 4.32 13.78
N SER A 332 10.30 5.50 13.50
CA SER A 332 11.56 5.66 12.78
C SER A 332 12.41 6.77 13.40
N PHE A 333 13.73 6.69 13.16
CA PHE A 333 14.75 7.60 13.67
C PHE A 333 15.60 8.09 12.49
N PHE A 334 15.96 9.38 12.50
CA PHE A 334 16.72 10.02 11.43
C PHE A 334 17.89 10.81 12.02
N SER A 335 19.02 10.85 11.31
CA SER A 335 20.20 11.61 11.73
C SER A 335 19.87 13.10 11.85
N PRO A 336 20.37 13.82 12.88
CA PRO A 336 20.24 15.28 12.95
C PRO A 336 21.01 15.98 11.83
N ASP A 337 22.17 15.43 11.40
CA ASP A 337 22.96 15.87 10.24
C ASP A 337 22.23 15.69 8.89
N LEU A 338 21.16 16.45 8.66
CA LEU A 338 20.37 16.36 7.44
C LEU A 338 21.14 16.89 6.22
N GLY A 339 20.99 16.21 5.08
CA GLY A 339 21.63 16.58 3.80
C GLY A 339 23.05 16.03 3.60
N ARG A 340 23.75 15.57 4.66
CA ARG A 340 25.08 14.94 4.52
C ARG A 340 24.96 13.42 4.47
N ARG A 341 25.39 12.81 3.36
CA ARG A 341 25.35 11.34 3.14
C ARG A 341 26.13 10.58 4.21
N ARG A 342 25.43 9.92 5.13
CA ARG A 342 25.99 8.90 6.03
C ARG A 342 25.81 7.51 5.42
N SER A 343 26.71 6.57 5.71
CA SER A 343 26.72 5.24 5.07
C SER A 343 25.73 4.23 5.67
N LEU A 344 24.76 4.66 6.48
CA LEU A 344 23.96 3.82 7.38
C LEU A 344 22.43 4.03 7.26
N ASP A 345 21.98 4.84 6.30
CA ASP A 345 20.58 5.29 6.22
C ASP A 345 19.63 4.21 5.67
N MET A 346 19.12 3.35 6.57
CA MET A 346 18.21 2.25 6.23
C MET A 346 16.84 2.70 5.67
N SER A 347 16.43 3.93 5.99
CA SER A 347 15.14 4.54 5.68
C SER A 347 15.33 6.03 5.43
N ALA A 348 14.57 6.61 4.50
CA ALA A 348 14.63 8.04 4.19
C ALA A 348 13.24 8.67 4.11
N THR A 349 13.15 9.94 4.50
CA THR A 349 12.04 10.85 4.21
C THR A 349 12.64 12.18 3.77
N ALA A 350 11.90 12.98 3.01
CA ALA A 350 12.31 14.35 2.75
C ALA A 350 12.21 15.20 4.03
N PHE A 351 13.16 16.11 4.17
CA PHE A 351 13.24 17.16 5.19
C PHE A 351 13.47 18.50 4.48
N PHE A 352 13.25 19.62 5.17
CA PHE A 352 13.80 20.89 4.72
C PHE A 352 15.31 20.91 4.94
N GLU A 353 16.07 21.41 3.96
CA GLU A 353 17.51 21.61 4.09
C GLU A 353 17.80 22.75 5.09
N PRO A 354 18.80 22.63 5.97
CA PRO A 354 19.18 23.69 6.92
C PRO A 354 19.93 24.84 6.21
N LEU A 355 19.21 25.52 5.33
CA LEU A 355 19.66 26.75 4.66
C LEU A 355 19.42 27.97 5.56
N PRO A 356 20.25 29.01 5.49
CA PRO A 356 19.93 30.31 6.06
C PRO A 356 18.54 30.77 5.58
N VAL A 357 17.71 31.26 6.49
CA VAL A 357 16.31 31.61 6.21
C VAL A 357 16.21 32.57 5.02
N ILE A 358 17.16 33.49 4.87
CA ILE A 358 17.23 34.41 3.72
C ILE A 358 17.37 33.67 2.38
N ASP A 359 18.27 32.70 2.27
CA ASP A 359 18.58 32.03 1.01
C ASP A 359 17.52 30.98 0.63
N PHE A 360 16.92 30.30 1.62
CA PHE A 360 15.73 29.47 1.36
C PHE A 360 14.55 30.31 0.91
N VAL A 361 14.36 31.52 1.44
CA VAL A 361 13.26 32.41 1.02
C VAL A 361 13.52 33.00 -0.37
N VAL A 362 14.77 33.28 -0.75
CA VAL A 362 15.14 33.57 -2.15
C VAL A 362 14.74 32.40 -3.07
N GLN A 363 15.02 31.15 -2.69
CA GLN A 363 14.61 29.97 -3.47
C GLN A 363 13.08 29.77 -3.51
N LEU A 364 12.38 29.99 -2.38
CA LEU A 364 10.94 29.74 -2.24
C LEU A 364 10.08 30.82 -2.93
N LEU A 365 10.54 32.06 -2.94
CA LEU A 365 9.86 33.20 -3.58
C LEU A 365 10.45 33.56 -4.96
N ASN A 366 11.50 32.86 -5.40
CA ASN A 366 12.26 33.11 -6.63
C ASN A 366 12.62 34.60 -6.83
N THR A 367 12.95 35.30 -5.73
CA THR A 367 13.09 36.75 -5.66
C THR A 367 14.25 37.11 -4.74
N ASP A 368 15.13 38.04 -5.12
CA ASP A 368 16.18 38.52 -4.22
C ASP A 368 15.62 39.46 -3.15
N ILE A 369 15.29 38.89 -1.98
CA ILE A 369 14.77 39.62 -0.82
C ILE A 369 15.84 40.46 -0.10
N ARG A 370 17.10 40.49 -0.58
CA ARG A 370 18.11 41.47 -0.15
C ARG A 370 17.81 42.87 -0.74
N SER A 371 16.96 42.95 -1.76
CA SER A 371 16.61 44.20 -2.46
C SER A 371 15.33 44.90 -1.97
N ARG A 372 14.44 44.23 -1.23
CA ARG A 372 13.18 44.82 -0.73
C ARG A 372 12.72 44.24 0.62
N PRO A 373 11.97 45.01 1.43
CA PRO A 373 11.26 44.46 2.58
C PRO A 373 10.26 43.35 2.19
N LEU A 374 10.10 42.38 3.09
CA LEU A 374 9.02 41.40 3.03
C LEU A 374 7.69 42.03 3.43
N SER A 375 6.62 41.71 2.71
CA SER A 375 5.24 41.95 3.15
C SER A 375 4.85 41.00 4.27
N ASP A 376 3.81 41.31 5.05
CA ASP A 376 3.45 40.48 6.20
C ASP A 376 2.93 39.09 5.80
N ALA A 377 2.29 38.98 4.62
CA ALA A 377 1.93 37.71 4.00
C ALA A 377 3.15 36.87 3.58
N GLU A 378 4.30 37.50 3.33
CA GLU A 378 5.58 36.80 3.15
C GLU A 378 6.18 36.45 4.51
N ARG A 379 6.24 37.37 5.49
CA ARG A 379 6.74 37.11 6.85
C ARG A 379 6.07 35.89 7.49
N VAL A 380 4.75 35.74 7.35
CA VAL A 380 4.00 34.58 7.86
C VAL A 380 4.44 33.24 7.21
N LYS A 381 4.89 33.26 5.94
CA LYS A 381 5.49 32.08 5.27
C LYS A 381 6.92 31.80 5.72
N VAL A 382 7.66 32.84 6.15
CA VAL A 382 9.06 32.74 6.61
C VAL A 382 9.15 32.27 8.07
N CYS A 383 8.26 32.73 8.93
CA CYS A 383 8.35 32.55 10.39
C CYS A 383 7.92 31.16 10.90
N LYS A 384 8.66 30.10 10.52
CA LYS A 384 8.99 28.88 11.32
C LYS A 384 9.63 27.78 10.47
N ILE A 385 10.89 27.95 10.05
CA ILE A 385 11.73 26.82 9.63
C ILE A 385 12.84 26.66 10.67
N VAL A 386 12.96 25.43 11.17
CA VAL A 386 13.94 24.98 12.16
C VAL A 386 14.55 23.70 11.58
N GLU A 387 15.84 23.47 11.83
CA GLU A 387 16.51 22.24 11.45
C GLU A 387 15.76 21.01 12.00
N GLY A 388 15.78 19.90 11.25
CA GLY A 388 15.01 18.70 11.59
C GLY A 388 13.55 18.68 11.11
N GLN A 389 13.00 19.75 10.55
CA GLN A 389 11.61 19.74 10.06
C GLN A 389 11.41 18.82 8.84
N ARG A 390 10.55 17.82 9.02
CA ARG A 390 10.16 16.85 7.97
C ARG A 390 9.25 17.50 6.92
N TYR A 391 9.54 17.27 5.64
CA TYR A 391 8.68 17.70 4.55
C TYR A 391 7.42 16.84 4.49
N SER A 392 6.25 17.44 4.68
CA SER A 392 4.95 16.76 4.78
C SER A 392 4.14 16.73 3.48
N LYS A 393 4.42 17.66 2.55
CA LYS A 393 3.70 17.80 1.27
C LYS A 393 4.14 16.74 0.25
N ARG A 394 3.37 16.62 -0.83
CA ARG A 394 3.68 15.76 -1.99
C ARG A 394 4.99 16.23 -2.64
N LEU A 395 5.95 15.30 -2.80
CA LEU A 395 7.16 15.52 -3.58
C LEU A 395 6.85 15.44 -5.08
N ASN A 396 7.49 16.26 -5.90
CA ASN A 396 7.29 16.23 -7.36
C ASN A 396 8.00 15.05 -8.03
N GLN A 397 7.68 14.77 -9.31
CA GLN A 397 8.29 13.68 -10.09
C GLN A 397 9.84 13.63 -10.08
N ASN A 398 10.53 14.78 -10.01
CA ASN A 398 11.99 14.84 -10.01
C ASN A 398 12.58 14.61 -8.61
N GLN A 399 11.95 15.14 -7.57
CA GLN A 399 12.29 14.84 -6.17
C GLN A 399 12.07 13.35 -5.85
N ILE A 400 10.97 12.76 -6.32
CA ILE A 400 10.69 11.32 -6.18
C ILE A 400 11.68 10.49 -7.01
N ARG A 401 12.11 10.97 -8.18
CA ARG A 401 13.15 10.32 -8.98
C ARG A 401 14.45 10.22 -8.20
N ALA A 402 14.96 11.33 -7.67
CA ALA A 402 16.16 11.37 -6.85
C ALA A 402 16.02 10.47 -5.61
N LEU A 403 14.93 10.59 -4.85
CA LEU A 403 14.68 9.75 -3.68
C LEU A 403 14.62 8.25 -4.02
N LEU A 404 14.07 7.86 -5.17
CA LEU A 404 14.03 6.47 -5.69
C LEU A 404 15.31 6.01 -6.41
N GLU A 405 16.30 6.88 -6.54
CA GLU A 405 17.63 6.55 -7.03
C GLU A 405 18.60 6.40 -5.83
N GLU A 406 18.54 7.28 -4.83
CA GLU A 406 19.28 7.13 -3.56
C GLU A 406 18.81 5.94 -2.68
N THR A 407 17.50 5.81 -2.41
CA THR A 407 17.01 4.82 -1.43
C THR A 407 17.01 3.37 -1.92
N CYS A 408 17.32 3.12 -3.19
CA CYS A 408 16.94 1.88 -3.86
C CYS A 408 18.01 0.77 -3.83
N GLN A 409 18.49 0.50 -2.62
CA GLN A 409 19.50 -0.52 -2.31
C GLN A 409 19.11 -1.95 -2.72
N ARG A 410 20.09 -2.70 -3.22
CA ARG A 410 20.01 -4.16 -3.40
C ARG A 410 19.89 -4.87 -2.04
N PRO A 411 19.42 -6.12 -1.99
CA PRO A 411 19.22 -6.84 -0.73
C PRO A 411 20.50 -7.04 0.07
N HIS A 412 21.60 -7.37 -0.59
CA HIS A 412 22.92 -7.51 0.04
C HIS A 412 23.39 -6.20 0.71
N ASP A 413 23.31 -5.07 -0.01
CA ASP A 413 23.65 -3.76 0.53
C ASP A 413 22.75 -3.38 1.72
N ARG A 414 21.43 -3.54 1.56
CA ARG A 414 20.48 -3.26 2.65
C ARG A 414 20.72 -4.16 3.87
N GLU A 415 21.09 -5.43 3.68
CA GLU A 415 21.43 -6.32 4.79
C GLU A 415 22.68 -5.84 5.54
N ARG A 416 23.76 -5.51 4.80
CA ARG A 416 24.99 -4.95 5.36
C ARG A 416 24.70 -3.68 6.15
N ASP A 417 23.99 -2.73 5.55
CA ASP A 417 23.73 -1.42 6.15
C ASP A 417 22.84 -1.55 7.41
N ILE A 418 21.91 -2.53 7.45
CA ILE A 418 21.14 -2.89 8.65
C ILE A 418 22.05 -3.43 9.77
N ILE A 419 22.95 -4.38 9.46
CA ILE A 419 23.88 -4.94 10.44
C ILE A 419 24.84 -3.85 10.97
N GLN A 420 25.39 -3.03 10.08
CA GLN A 420 26.27 -1.92 10.46
C GLN A 420 25.56 -0.91 11.36
N MET A 421 24.28 -0.61 11.12
CA MET A 421 23.51 0.32 11.97
C MET A 421 23.18 -0.27 13.35
N VAL A 422 22.98 -1.59 13.48
CA VAL A 422 22.83 -2.24 14.80
C VAL A 422 24.16 -2.23 15.56
N ASN A 423 25.25 -2.59 14.90
CA ASN A 423 26.59 -2.59 15.50
C ASN A 423 27.04 -1.18 15.91
N TYR A 424 26.77 -0.14 15.10
CA TYR A 424 27.07 1.26 15.43
C TYR A 424 26.28 1.78 16.65
N ASN A 425 25.10 1.23 16.91
CA ASN A 425 24.33 1.59 18.09
C ASN A 425 24.83 0.92 19.37
N SER A 426 25.60 -0.18 19.28
CA SER A 426 26.09 -0.95 20.42
C SER A 426 24.97 -1.25 21.43
N TYR A 427 23.85 -1.85 21.00
CA TYR A 427 22.73 -2.14 21.92
C TYR A 427 23.10 -3.08 23.07
N HIS A 428 24.19 -3.85 22.96
CA HIS A 428 24.75 -4.62 24.08
C HIS A 428 25.45 -3.74 25.14
N GLU A 429 25.79 -2.50 24.80
CA GLU A 429 26.39 -1.51 25.70
C GLU A 429 25.38 -0.57 26.37
N ASP A 430 24.17 -0.46 25.82
CA ASP A 430 23.12 0.46 26.23
C ASP A 430 22.85 0.41 27.75
N PRO A 431 22.99 1.53 28.49
CA PRO A 431 22.74 1.56 29.92
C PRO A 431 21.28 1.23 30.28
N TYR A 432 20.30 1.55 29.41
CA TYR A 432 18.89 1.21 29.64
C TYR A 432 18.64 -0.28 29.42
N ALA A 433 19.11 -0.86 28.31
CA ALA A 433 19.01 -2.32 28.09
C ALA A 433 19.71 -3.11 29.21
N LYS A 434 20.90 -2.67 29.65
CA LYS A 434 21.64 -3.28 30.78
C LYS A 434 20.90 -3.22 32.11
N GLU A 435 20.36 -2.05 32.49
CA GLU A 435 19.56 -1.88 33.71
C GLU A 435 18.36 -2.83 33.71
N PHE A 436 17.64 -2.90 32.59
CA PHE A 436 16.50 -3.77 32.38
C PHE A 436 16.89 -5.22 32.03
N GLY A 437 18.19 -5.58 32.05
CA GLY A 437 18.67 -6.93 31.77
C GLY A 437 18.37 -7.49 30.37
N ILE A 438 17.96 -6.65 29.42
CA ILE A 438 17.62 -7.02 28.05
C ILE A 438 18.92 -7.24 27.28
N LYS A 439 19.03 -8.37 26.55
CA LYS A 439 20.17 -8.65 25.67
C LYS A 439 19.70 -8.84 24.24
N ILE A 440 20.17 -8.02 23.31
CA ILE A 440 19.79 -8.08 21.89
C ILE A 440 20.86 -8.80 21.09
N SER A 441 20.45 -9.74 20.24
CA SER A 441 21.32 -10.35 19.22
C SER A 441 21.79 -9.32 18.20
N GLU A 442 23.09 -9.26 17.92
CA GLU A 442 23.65 -8.47 16.80
C GLU A 442 23.45 -9.17 15.44
N ARG A 443 23.10 -10.47 15.47
CA ARG A 443 22.83 -11.28 14.28
C ARG A 443 21.35 -11.23 13.92
N LEU A 444 21.09 -11.08 12.62
CA LEU A 444 19.77 -11.23 12.00
C LEU A 444 19.16 -12.59 12.33
N ALA A 445 17.86 -12.61 12.62
CA ALA A 445 17.11 -13.84 12.88
C ALA A 445 17.14 -14.77 11.66
N SER A 446 17.70 -15.98 11.83
CA SER A 446 17.64 -17.02 10.81
C SER A 446 16.37 -17.85 10.97
N VAL A 447 15.53 -17.83 9.94
CA VAL A 447 14.18 -18.40 9.93
C VAL A 447 14.08 -19.50 8.87
N GLU A 448 13.36 -20.57 9.19
CA GLU A 448 13.01 -21.59 8.20
C GLU A 448 11.84 -21.07 7.35
N ALA A 449 12.00 -21.17 6.04
CA ALA A 449 11.03 -20.75 5.04
C ALA A 449 10.76 -21.89 4.07
N ARG A 450 9.70 -21.78 3.28
CA ARG A 450 9.39 -22.69 2.17
C ARG A 450 9.20 -21.88 0.90
N ILE A 451 9.62 -22.41 -0.25
CA ILE A 451 9.35 -21.82 -1.56
C ILE A 451 8.18 -22.59 -2.16
N LEU A 452 6.99 -22.00 -2.12
CA LEU A 452 5.78 -22.55 -2.72
C LEU A 452 5.95 -22.68 -4.24
N PRO A 453 5.46 -23.76 -4.86
CA PRO A 453 5.51 -23.92 -6.31
C PRO A 453 4.68 -22.84 -7.02
N ALA A 454 5.09 -22.46 -8.24
CA ALA A 454 4.24 -21.67 -9.12
C ALA A 454 3.10 -22.55 -9.68
N PRO A 455 1.86 -22.05 -9.76
CA PRO A 455 0.74 -22.79 -10.35
C PRO A 455 0.93 -22.97 -11.86
N ARG A 456 0.35 -24.03 -12.42
CA ARG A 456 0.17 -24.13 -13.89
C ARG A 456 -0.97 -23.20 -14.32
N LEU A 457 -0.73 -22.44 -15.38
CA LEU A 457 -1.73 -21.57 -16.01
C LEU A 457 -2.19 -22.17 -17.33
N LYS A 458 -3.50 -22.11 -17.58
CA LYS A 458 -4.14 -22.49 -18.85
C LYS A 458 -4.50 -21.24 -19.64
N TYR A 459 -4.28 -21.28 -20.96
CA TYR A 459 -4.76 -20.26 -21.90
C TYR A 459 -6.08 -20.69 -22.55
N ASN A 460 -6.55 -19.92 -23.53
CA ASN A 460 -7.66 -20.32 -24.38
C ASN A 460 -7.25 -21.50 -25.28
N GLU A 461 -8.15 -22.46 -25.48
CA GLU A 461 -7.86 -23.76 -26.13
C GLU A 461 -7.54 -23.65 -27.63
N THR A 462 -7.86 -22.50 -28.25
CA THR A 462 -7.46 -22.15 -29.63
C THR A 462 -6.00 -21.73 -29.78
N GLY A 463 -5.25 -21.58 -28.68
CA GLY A 463 -3.82 -21.23 -28.68
C GLY A 463 -2.88 -22.40 -29.04
N ARG A 464 -1.70 -22.08 -29.58
CA ARG A 464 -0.63 -23.06 -29.86
C ARG A 464 -0.03 -23.67 -28.59
N GLU A 465 0.14 -22.86 -27.53
CA GLU A 465 0.46 -23.31 -26.18
C GLU A 465 -0.82 -23.34 -25.35
N LYS A 466 -1.15 -24.50 -24.77
CA LYS A 466 -2.41 -24.70 -24.00
C LYS A 466 -2.20 -24.47 -22.50
N ASP A 467 -1.05 -24.89 -21.99
CA ASP A 467 -0.60 -24.73 -20.61
C ASP A 467 0.75 -23.99 -20.58
N CYS A 468 1.02 -23.20 -19.53
CA CYS A 468 2.38 -22.86 -19.14
C CYS A 468 2.64 -23.06 -17.63
N LEU A 469 3.91 -23.24 -17.29
CA LEU A 469 4.41 -23.21 -15.91
C LEU A 469 5.31 -21.97 -15.76
N PRO A 470 4.89 -20.93 -15.01
CA PRO A 470 5.64 -19.68 -14.88
C PRO A 470 7.05 -19.88 -14.28
N ARG A 471 8.10 -19.59 -15.07
CA ARG A 471 9.48 -19.64 -14.59
C ARG A 471 9.84 -18.32 -13.90
N VAL A 472 10.19 -18.39 -12.61
CA VAL A 472 10.51 -17.23 -11.75
C VAL A 472 9.39 -16.16 -11.79
N GLY A 473 8.13 -16.60 -11.84
CA GLY A 473 6.95 -15.73 -11.81
C GLY A 473 6.70 -14.91 -13.07
N GLN A 474 7.01 -15.43 -14.27
CA GLN A 474 6.80 -14.76 -15.57
C GLN A 474 6.28 -15.72 -16.65
N TRP A 475 5.46 -15.23 -17.58
CA TRP A 475 4.95 -15.91 -18.78
C TRP A 475 4.72 -14.93 -19.96
N ASN A 476 4.14 -15.37 -21.08
CA ASN A 476 3.81 -14.52 -22.25
C ASN A 476 2.35 -14.77 -22.72
N MET A 477 1.86 -14.04 -23.73
CA MET A 477 0.48 -14.14 -24.25
C MET A 477 0.45 -13.92 -25.77
N MET A 478 0.59 -15.00 -26.56
CA MET A 478 0.59 -14.94 -28.04
C MET A 478 -0.74 -15.41 -28.65
N ASN A 479 -1.09 -14.84 -29.81
CA ASN A 479 -2.25 -15.18 -30.67
C ASN A 479 -3.63 -14.73 -30.12
N LYS A 480 -3.89 -13.42 -30.14
CA LYS A 480 -5.23 -12.80 -30.13
C LYS A 480 -5.20 -11.50 -30.94
N ASP A 481 -6.25 -11.27 -31.71
CA ASP A 481 -6.35 -10.15 -32.65
C ASP A 481 -7.58 -9.27 -32.36
N PHE A 482 -7.54 -8.03 -32.84
CA PHE A 482 -8.66 -7.07 -32.77
C PHE A 482 -9.49 -7.10 -34.05
N ALA A 483 -10.70 -6.55 -34.01
CA ALA A 483 -11.39 -6.12 -35.23
C ALA A 483 -10.48 -5.10 -35.96
N LEU A 484 -10.18 -5.37 -37.24
CA LEU A 484 -9.22 -4.58 -38.02
C LEU A 484 -9.79 -3.22 -38.47
N GLU A 485 -11.12 -3.12 -38.53
CA GLU A 485 -11.86 -1.91 -38.90
C GLU A 485 -12.63 -1.40 -37.67
N PRO A 486 -12.39 -0.15 -37.22
CA PRO A 486 -13.14 0.45 -36.12
C PRO A 486 -14.52 0.92 -36.59
N VAL A 487 -15.51 0.91 -35.69
CA VAL A 487 -16.91 1.34 -35.96
C VAL A 487 -17.00 2.77 -36.50
N LEU A 488 -16.07 3.64 -36.10
CA LEU A 488 -15.88 4.99 -36.62
C LEU A 488 -14.40 5.21 -36.98
N PRO A 489 -14.10 6.04 -37.99
CA PRO A 489 -12.72 6.43 -38.26
C PRO A 489 -12.11 7.22 -37.08
N PRO A 490 -10.79 7.17 -36.88
CA PRO A 490 -10.10 7.98 -35.87
C PRO A 490 -10.41 9.47 -36.00
N MET A 491 -10.36 10.19 -34.87
CA MET A 491 -10.45 11.65 -34.84
C MET A 491 -9.41 12.25 -33.89
N ASP A 492 -9.08 13.51 -34.13
CA ASP A 492 -8.44 14.39 -33.17
C ASP A 492 -9.47 15.33 -32.53
N ALA A 493 -9.30 15.62 -31.24
CA ALA A 493 -10.11 16.57 -30.49
C ALA A 493 -9.20 17.42 -29.59
N ARG A 494 -9.56 18.68 -29.35
CA ARG A 494 -8.81 19.55 -28.43
C ARG A 494 -9.16 19.17 -26.97
N PRO A 495 -8.21 19.17 -26.01
CA PRO A 495 -8.46 18.78 -24.61
C PRO A 495 -9.62 19.51 -23.94
N ASP A 496 -9.78 20.81 -24.22
CA ASP A 496 -10.87 21.67 -23.74
C ASP A 496 -12.26 21.25 -24.25
N GLN A 497 -12.33 20.47 -25.31
CA GLN A 497 -13.57 20.01 -25.95
C GLN A 497 -13.81 18.50 -25.78
N VAL A 498 -13.05 17.84 -24.89
CA VAL A 498 -13.11 16.38 -24.70
C VAL A 498 -14.52 15.87 -24.42
N GLU A 499 -15.31 16.57 -23.61
CA GLU A 499 -16.66 16.12 -23.25
C GLU A 499 -17.63 16.18 -24.44
N GLN A 500 -17.61 17.27 -25.19
CA GLN A 500 -18.43 17.43 -26.39
C GLN A 500 -18.03 16.39 -27.47
N ALA A 501 -16.73 16.18 -27.68
CA ALA A 501 -16.21 15.21 -28.64
C ALA A 501 -16.57 13.76 -28.26
N LEU A 502 -16.44 13.39 -26.98
CA LEU A 502 -16.84 12.06 -26.48
C LEU A 502 -18.34 11.82 -26.61
N LYS A 503 -19.17 12.79 -26.21
CA LYS A 503 -20.64 12.70 -26.30
C LYS A 503 -21.10 12.60 -27.76
N ALA A 504 -20.53 13.40 -28.66
CA ALA A 504 -20.80 13.31 -30.10
C ALA A 504 -20.39 11.96 -30.70
N ARG A 505 -19.15 11.48 -30.47
CA ARG A 505 -18.70 10.20 -31.04
C ARG A 505 -19.40 8.97 -30.48
N PHE A 506 -19.85 9.02 -29.23
CA PHE A 506 -20.70 7.95 -28.70
C PHE A 506 -22.05 7.93 -29.42
N HIS A 507 -22.67 9.09 -29.66
CA HIS A 507 -23.91 9.19 -30.42
C HIS A 507 -23.75 8.71 -31.87
N ASP A 508 -22.69 9.15 -32.58
CA ASP A 508 -22.34 8.66 -33.93
C ASP A 508 -22.27 7.11 -33.97
N ALA A 509 -21.58 6.50 -33.01
CA ALA A 509 -21.42 5.04 -32.94
C ALA A 509 -22.74 4.34 -32.61
N MET A 510 -23.55 4.88 -31.70
CA MET A 510 -24.87 4.32 -31.36
C MET A 510 -25.87 4.43 -32.51
N ASN A 511 -25.78 5.45 -33.37
CA ASN A 511 -26.61 5.55 -34.57
C ASN A 511 -26.28 4.44 -35.60
N ILE A 512 -25.05 3.91 -35.62
CA ILE A 512 -24.63 2.79 -36.49
C ILE A 512 -24.93 1.43 -35.86
N LEU A 513 -24.73 1.30 -34.54
CA LEU A 513 -24.80 0.02 -33.81
C LEU A 513 -26.19 -0.29 -33.25
N GLY A 514 -26.96 0.73 -32.85
CA GLY A 514 -28.31 0.60 -32.29
C GLY A 514 -29.29 -0.16 -33.19
N PRO A 515 -29.37 0.14 -34.51
CA PRO A 515 -30.18 -0.62 -35.46
C PRO A 515 -29.78 -2.10 -35.60
N GLN A 516 -28.61 -2.49 -35.09
CA GLN A 516 -28.10 -3.88 -35.09
C GLN A 516 -28.23 -4.54 -33.70
N HIS A 517 -28.83 -3.86 -32.72
CA HIS A 517 -28.84 -4.24 -31.30
C HIS A 517 -27.43 -4.51 -30.72
N LYS A 518 -26.44 -3.69 -31.12
CA LYS A 518 -25.06 -3.74 -30.63
C LYS A 518 -24.74 -2.52 -29.77
N GLU A 519 -23.85 -2.70 -28.80
CA GLU A 519 -23.24 -1.61 -28.01
C GLU A 519 -21.78 -1.41 -28.44
N LEU A 520 -21.13 -0.34 -27.95
CA LEU A 520 -19.73 -0.03 -28.25
C LEU A 520 -18.82 -0.59 -27.16
N ASP A 521 -18.15 -1.71 -27.44
CA ASP A 521 -17.33 -2.44 -26.47
C ASP A 521 -16.14 -1.64 -25.89
N LEU A 522 -15.55 -0.72 -26.67
CA LEU A 522 -14.30 -0.07 -26.31
C LEU A 522 -14.08 1.28 -27.01
N LEU A 523 -13.61 2.26 -26.24
CA LEU A 523 -12.93 3.46 -26.74
C LEU A 523 -11.42 3.40 -26.48
N ILE A 524 -10.60 3.68 -27.50
CA ILE A 524 -9.15 3.91 -27.34
C ILE A 524 -8.87 5.41 -27.39
N GLY A 525 -8.44 5.99 -26.26
CA GLY A 525 -8.11 7.42 -26.16
C GLY A 525 -6.62 7.65 -26.27
N LEU A 526 -6.16 8.42 -27.27
CA LEU A 526 -4.76 8.82 -27.37
C LEU A 526 -4.57 10.15 -26.62
N LEU A 527 -3.71 10.16 -25.61
CA LEU A 527 -3.52 11.31 -24.71
C LEU A 527 -2.09 11.86 -24.80
N PRO A 528 -1.91 13.20 -24.74
CA PRO A 528 -0.59 13.81 -24.64
C PRO A 528 0.16 13.34 -23.39
N ASP A 529 1.50 13.34 -23.46
CA ASP A 529 2.37 12.85 -22.38
C ASP A 529 2.20 13.61 -21.06
N ASN A 530 1.92 14.91 -21.15
CA ASN A 530 1.36 15.72 -20.06
C ASN A 530 -0.13 15.92 -20.36
N ASN A 531 -0.99 15.45 -19.46
CA ASN A 531 -2.44 15.43 -19.65
C ASN A 531 -3.25 16.04 -18.49
N GLY A 532 -2.64 16.51 -17.41
CA GLY A 532 -3.35 17.22 -16.33
C GLY A 532 -4.59 16.46 -15.81
N SER A 533 -5.77 17.10 -15.86
CA SER A 533 -7.05 16.49 -15.50
C SER A 533 -7.62 15.56 -16.58
N LEU A 534 -7.23 15.71 -17.86
CA LEU A 534 -7.85 15.09 -19.04
C LEU A 534 -8.00 13.57 -18.96
N TYR A 535 -7.04 12.88 -18.31
CA TYR A 535 -7.17 11.45 -18.05
C TYR A 535 -8.35 11.14 -17.11
N GLY A 536 -8.50 11.92 -16.04
CA GLY A 536 -9.62 11.84 -15.11
C GLY A 536 -10.93 12.24 -15.75
N ASP A 537 -10.95 13.34 -16.50
CA ASP A 537 -12.15 13.83 -17.21
C ASP A 537 -12.68 12.80 -18.20
N LEU A 538 -11.81 12.27 -19.08
CA LEU A 538 -12.16 11.18 -19.99
C LEU A 538 -12.67 9.97 -19.22
N LYS A 539 -12.09 9.64 -18.07
CA LYS A 539 -12.56 8.54 -17.23
C LYS A 539 -13.93 8.79 -16.60
N ARG A 540 -14.21 9.97 -16.06
CA ARG A 540 -15.53 10.35 -15.56
C ARG A 540 -16.57 10.26 -16.69
N ILE A 541 -16.33 10.94 -17.81
CA ILE A 541 -17.27 11.04 -18.93
C ILE A 541 -17.56 9.67 -19.54
N CYS A 542 -16.54 8.84 -19.75
CA CYS A 542 -16.75 7.48 -20.25
C CYS A 542 -17.52 6.61 -19.23
N GLU A 543 -17.10 6.56 -17.96
CA GLU A 543 -17.51 5.50 -17.03
C GLU A 543 -18.77 5.87 -16.20
N ILE A 544 -19.04 7.17 -16.03
CA ILE A 544 -20.23 7.72 -15.36
C ILE A 544 -21.27 8.19 -16.39
N ASP A 545 -20.92 9.12 -17.29
CA ASP A 545 -21.93 9.76 -18.16
C ASP A 545 -22.42 8.79 -19.25
N LEU A 546 -21.49 8.19 -19.99
CA LEU A 546 -21.75 7.41 -21.22
C LEU A 546 -21.94 5.90 -20.98
N GLY A 547 -21.31 5.33 -19.95
CA GLY A 547 -21.28 3.88 -19.74
C GLY A 547 -20.37 3.13 -20.71
N LEU A 548 -19.31 3.79 -21.18
CA LEU A 548 -18.38 3.32 -22.18
C LEU A 548 -17.05 2.87 -21.53
N VAL A 549 -16.62 1.65 -21.86
CA VAL A 549 -15.32 1.12 -21.42
C VAL A 549 -14.20 1.78 -22.23
N SER A 550 -13.18 2.34 -21.55
CA SER A 550 -12.09 3.05 -22.25
C SER A 550 -10.66 2.64 -21.86
N GLN A 551 -9.75 2.72 -22.83
CA GLN A 551 -8.32 2.47 -22.68
C GLN A 551 -7.48 3.63 -23.22
N CYS A 552 -6.93 4.40 -22.29
CA CYS A 552 -6.08 5.57 -22.58
C CYS A 552 -4.64 5.14 -22.89
N CYS A 553 -3.99 5.77 -23.86
CA CYS A 553 -2.59 5.50 -24.26
C CYS A 553 -1.82 6.82 -24.39
N CYS A 554 -0.64 6.94 -23.77
CA CYS A 554 0.23 8.11 -23.96
C CYS A 554 0.87 8.08 -25.35
N THR A 555 0.78 9.18 -26.08
CA THR A 555 1.25 9.34 -27.47
C THR A 555 2.69 8.83 -27.69
N LYS A 556 3.62 9.10 -26.77
CA LYS A 556 5.03 8.65 -26.86
C LYS A 556 5.23 7.14 -26.72
N GLN A 557 4.29 6.40 -26.13
CA GLN A 557 4.36 4.94 -26.03
C GLN A 557 3.76 4.29 -27.29
N VAL A 558 2.74 4.91 -27.88
CA VAL A 558 2.13 4.48 -29.16
C VAL A 558 3.14 4.59 -30.30
N PHE A 559 3.76 5.76 -30.51
CA PHE A 559 4.76 5.96 -31.57
C PHE A 559 6.03 5.11 -31.42
N LYS A 560 6.30 4.50 -30.25
CA LYS A 560 7.40 3.54 -30.08
C LYS A 560 7.08 2.12 -30.53
N MET A 561 5.79 1.77 -30.68
CA MET A 561 5.29 0.45 -31.11
C MET A 561 5.99 -0.76 -30.44
N ASN A 562 6.39 -0.63 -29.18
CA ASN A 562 7.13 -1.69 -28.49
C ASN A 562 6.21 -2.89 -28.23
N LYS A 563 6.57 -4.05 -28.78
CA LYS A 563 5.78 -5.30 -28.70
C LYS A 563 5.40 -5.68 -27.27
N GLN A 564 6.24 -5.42 -26.25
CA GLN A 564 5.90 -5.71 -24.85
C GLN A 564 4.85 -4.73 -24.29
N ILE A 565 4.89 -3.46 -24.70
CA ILE A 565 3.88 -2.46 -24.30
C ILE A 565 2.54 -2.81 -24.97
N LEU A 566 2.55 -3.15 -26.26
CA LEU A 566 1.35 -3.58 -26.99
C LEU A 566 0.76 -4.87 -26.41
N ALA A 567 1.59 -5.84 -26.00
CA ALA A 567 1.14 -7.02 -25.28
C ALA A 567 0.47 -6.65 -23.95
N ASN A 568 1.14 -5.86 -23.08
CA ASN A 568 0.57 -5.40 -21.81
C ASN A 568 -0.73 -4.61 -21.98
N LEU A 569 -0.85 -3.84 -23.07
CA LEU A 569 -2.06 -3.11 -23.43
C LEU A 569 -3.20 -4.05 -23.81
N ALA A 570 -2.94 -5.08 -24.62
CA ALA A 570 -3.92 -6.10 -24.97
C ALA A 570 -4.43 -6.87 -23.73
N LEU A 571 -3.56 -7.17 -22.75
CA LEU A 571 -3.98 -7.79 -21.47
C LEU A 571 -5.04 -6.94 -20.74
N LYS A 572 -4.83 -5.61 -20.71
CA LYS A 572 -5.75 -4.65 -20.08
C LYS A 572 -7.06 -4.51 -20.84
N ILE A 573 -7.01 -4.51 -22.18
CA ILE A 573 -8.20 -4.41 -23.02
C ILE A 573 -9.05 -5.67 -22.89
N ASN A 574 -8.45 -6.87 -23.00
CA ASN A 574 -9.18 -8.14 -22.99
C ASN A 574 -10.05 -8.31 -21.73
N VAL A 575 -9.54 -8.00 -20.52
CA VAL A 575 -10.36 -8.10 -19.29
C VAL A 575 -11.34 -6.94 -19.09
N LYS A 576 -11.10 -5.79 -19.74
CA LYS A 576 -12.03 -4.66 -19.76
C LYS A 576 -13.28 -4.96 -20.58
N VAL A 577 -13.14 -5.66 -21.71
CA VAL A 577 -14.27 -6.13 -22.53
C VAL A 577 -14.81 -7.50 -22.04
N GLY A 578 -14.69 -7.78 -20.74
CA GLY A 578 -15.24 -8.98 -20.11
C GLY A 578 -14.52 -10.31 -20.44
N GLY A 579 -13.40 -10.28 -21.17
CA GLY A 579 -12.57 -11.44 -21.49
C GLY A 579 -11.72 -11.95 -20.33
N ARG A 580 -10.90 -12.99 -20.60
CA ARG A 580 -9.99 -13.62 -19.63
C ARG A 580 -8.60 -13.83 -20.24
N ASN A 581 -7.54 -13.55 -19.47
CA ASN A 581 -6.14 -13.70 -19.92
C ASN A 581 -5.61 -15.13 -19.68
N THR A 582 -5.67 -15.59 -18.43
CA THR A 582 -5.16 -16.91 -17.97
C THR A 582 -6.02 -17.42 -16.82
N VAL A 583 -6.17 -18.75 -16.72
CA VAL A 583 -6.87 -19.43 -15.62
C VAL A 583 -5.92 -20.40 -14.92
N LEU A 584 -6.08 -20.65 -13.61
CA LEU A 584 -5.34 -21.70 -12.91
C LEU A 584 -5.80 -23.09 -13.43
N VAL A 585 -4.86 -23.97 -13.83
CA VAL A 585 -5.20 -25.35 -14.29
C VAL A 585 -5.98 -26.11 -13.22
N ASP A 586 -5.62 -25.92 -11.95
CA ASP A 586 -6.30 -26.54 -10.81
C ASP A 586 -7.69 -25.97 -10.55
N ALA A 587 -8.00 -24.73 -10.97
CA ALA A 587 -9.36 -24.20 -10.89
C ALA A 587 -10.29 -24.92 -11.88
N VAL A 588 -9.85 -25.05 -13.14
CA VAL A 588 -10.57 -25.81 -14.19
C VAL A 588 -10.72 -27.28 -13.80
N SER A 589 -9.70 -27.86 -13.15
CA SER A 589 -9.70 -29.25 -12.69
C SER A 589 -10.44 -29.46 -11.36
N ARG A 590 -11.01 -28.41 -10.76
CA ARG A 590 -11.64 -28.36 -9.43
C ARG A 590 -10.76 -28.88 -8.27
N ARG A 591 -9.44 -28.70 -8.36
CA ARG A 591 -8.44 -29.14 -7.37
C ARG A 591 -7.96 -28.05 -6.40
N ILE A 592 -8.62 -26.89 -6.32
CA ILE A 592 -8.29 -25.86 -5.32
C ILE A 592 -9.16 -26.10 -4.07
N PRO A 593 -8.57 -26.53 -2.93
CA PRO A 593 -9.33 -26.83 -1.73
C PRO A 593 -10.09 -25.61 -1.22
N LEU A 594 -11.29 -25.84 -0.69
CA LEU A 594 -12.20 -24.84 -0.14
C LEU A 594 -12.68 -23.75 -1.14
N VAL A 595 -12.28 -23.80 -2.42
CA VAL A 595 -12.67 -22.82 -3.45
C VAL A 595 -13.47 -23.46 -4.58
N THR A 596 -13.05 -24.61 -5.12
CA THR A 596 -13.66 -25.19 -6.33
C THR A 596 -14.50 -26.45 -6.10
N ASP A 597 -14.53 -26.97 -4.87
CA ASP A 597 -15.40 -28.05 -4.43
C ASP A 597 -16.87 -27.59 -4.25
N ARG A 598 -17.06 -26.33 -3.83
CA ARG A 598 -18.36 -25.68 -3.63
C ARG A 598 -18.34 -24.23 -4.13
N PRO A 599 -19.49 -23.65 -4.54
CA PRO A 599 -19.59 -22.24 -4.92
C PRO A 599 -18.95 -21.33 -3.88
N THR A 600 -17.87 -20.65 -4.26
CA THR A 600 -17.06 -19.83 -3.35
C THR A 600 -16.78 -18.49 -4.03
N ILE A 601 -17.01 -17.40 -3.31
CA ILE A 601 -16.74 -16.04 -3.76
C ILE A 601 -15.52 -15.48 -3.03
N ILE A 602 -14.58 -14.90 -3.78
CA ILE A 602 -13.40 -14.25 -3.22
C ILE A 602 -13.53 -12.74 -3.38
N PHE A 603 -13.57 -12.06 -2.24
CA PHE A 603 -13.64 -10.61 -2.12
C PHE A 603 -12.24 -9.99 -1.92
N GLY A 604 -12.11 -8.74 -2.35
CA GLY A 604 -10.99 -7.87 -2.03
C GLY A 604 -11.49 -6.49 -1.63
N ALA A 605 -10.88 -5.88 -0.61
CA ALA A 605 -11.27 -4.56 -0.10
C ALA A 605 -10.05 -3.70 0.24
N ASP A 606 -10.15 -2.40 0.00
CA ASP A 606 -9.13 -1.37 0.28
C ASP A 606 -9.80 -0.03 0.64
N VAL A 607 -9.12 0.79 1.44
CA VAL A 607 -9.52 2.16 1.74
C VAL A 607 -8.37 3.11 1.42
N THR A 608 -8.60 3.99 0.44
CA THR A 608 -7.64 5.02 0.04
C THR A 608 -8.03 6.36 0.67
N HIS A 609 -7.29 6.79 1.69
CA HIS A 609 -7.38 8.13 2.30
C HIS A 609 -6.82 9.24 1.39
N PRO A 610 -7.20 10.52 1.61
CA PRO A 610 -6.57 11.68 0.99
C PRO A 610 -5.15 11.94 1.52
N HIS A 611 -4.38 12.77 0.81
CA HIS A 611 -2.99 13.08 1.16
C HIS A 611 -2.85 13.86 2.48
N PRO A 612 -1.66 13.90 3.11
CA PRO A 612 -1.42 14.74 4.28
C PRO A 612 -1.53 16.23 3.92
N GLY A 613 -2.40 16.97 4.61
CA GLY A 613 -2.70 18.38 4.33
C GLY A 613 -3.86 18.62 3.37
N GLU A 614 -4.47 17.57 2.82
CA GLU A 614 -5.86 17.60 2.34
C GLU A 614 -6.73 17.24 3.55
N ASP A 615 -7.43 18.22 4.14
CA ASP A 615 -8.12 18.02 5.43
C ASP A 615 -9.66 17.90 5.31
N SER A 616 -10.23 18.20 4.14
CA SER A 616 -11.67 18.11 3.84
C SER A 616 -12.06 16.86 3.04
N SER A 617 -11.18 16.37 2.16
CA SER A 617 -11.54 15.35 1.17
C SER A 617 -11.92 14.01 1.83
N PRO A 618 -12.93 13.27 1.32
CA PRO A 618 -13.39 12.01 1.89
C PRO A 618 -12.34 10.91 1.72
N SER A 619 -12.46 9.83 2.50
CA SER A 619 -11.82 8.55 2.17
C SER A 619 -12.65 7.85 1.09
N ILE A 620 -12.00 7.03 0.26
CA ILE A 620 -12.72 6.18 -0.70
C ILE A 620 -12.46 4.73 -0.35
N ALA A 621 -13.54 3.99 -0.08
CA ALA A 621 -13.53 2.55 0.01
C ALA A 621 -13.80 1.93 -1.36
N ALA A 622 -13.23 0.75 -1.59
CA ALA A 622 -13.57 -0.07 -2.75
C ALA A 622 -13.65 -1.53 -2.36
N VAL A 623 -14.60 -2.24 -2.95
CA VAL A 623 -14.82 -3.67 -2.74
C VAL A 623 -14.98 -4.33 -4.11
N VAL A 624 -14.21 -5.39 -4.35
CA VAL A 624 -14.31 -6.24 -5.54
C VAL A 624 -14.70 -7.65 -5.14
N ALA A 625 -15.33 -8.39 -6.05
CA ALA A 625 -15.58 -9.82 -5.85
C ALA A 625 -15.49 -10.60 -7.15
N SER A 626 -14.96 -11.82 -7.09
CA SER A 626 -14.88 -12.76 -8.20
C SER A 626 -16.27 -13.09 -8.77
N GLN A 627 -16.44 -13.20 -10.08
CA GLN A 627 -17.75 -13.41 -10.74
C GLN A 627 -17.85 -14.67 -11.60
N ASP A 628 -16.76 -15.42 -11.76
CA ASP A 628 -16.65 -16.62 -12.62
C ASP A 628 -16.18 -17.85 -11.82
N TRP A 629 -16.98 -18.32 -10.87
CA TRP A 629 -16.74 -19.62 -10.23
C TRP A 629 -16.97 -20.77 -11.24
N PRO A 630 -16.07 -21.77 -11.35
CA PRO A 630 -14.94 -22.09 -10.47
C PRO A 630 -13.59 -21.47 -10.86
N GLU A 631 -13.49 -20.71 -11.95
CA GLU A 631 -12.22 -20.19 -12.48
C GLU A 631 -11.58 -19.05 -11.66
N VAL A 632 -12.39 -18.17 -11.06
CA VAL A 632 -11.99 -17.06 -10.17
C VAL A 632 -10.98 -16.08 -10.80
N THR A 633 -11.31 -15.57 -12.00
CA THR A 633 -10.45 -14.65 -12.78
C THR A 633 -11.10 -13.32 -13.16
N LYS A 634 -12.43 -13.25 -13.27
CA LYS A 634 -13.20 -12.01 -13.50
C LYS A 634 -13.64 -11.42 -12.17
N TYR A 635 -13.55 -10.09 -12.01
CA TYR A 635 -13.96 -9.40 -10.79
C TYR A 635 -14.84 -8.18 -11.11
N ALA A 636 -16.04 -8.13 -10.56
CA ALA A 636 -16.82 -6.89 -10.50
C ALA A 636 -16.28 -6.02 -9.34
N GLY A 637 -16.50 -4.71 -9.41
CA GLY A 637 -15.98 -3.77 -8.41
C GLY A 637 -16.92 -2.60 -8.15
N LEU A 638 -17.13 -2.31 -6.87
CA LEU A 638 -17.92 -1.19 -6.36
C LEU A 638 -17.02 -0.26 -5.53
N VAL A 639 -17.44 1.00 -5.42
CA VAL A 639 -16.68 2.09 -4.80
C VAL A 639 -17.63 3.00 -4.05
N SER A 640 -17.20 3.53 -2.90
CA SER A 640 -18.02 4.42 -2.07
C SER A 640 -17.17 5.47 -1.38
N ALA A 641 -17.75 6.65 -1.11
CA ALA A 641 -17.10 7.74 -0.38
C ALA A 641 -17.55 7.73 1.08
N GLN A 642 -16.60 7.85 2.00
CA GLN A 642 -16.81 7.82 3.44
C GLN A 642 -15.96 8.89 4.14
N SER A 643 -16.11 9.03 5.47
CA SER A 643 -15.60 10.20 6.18
C SER A 643 -14.09 10.38 6.09
N HIS A 644 -13.64 11.62 6.33
CA HIS A 644 -12.23 11.98 6.28
C HIS A 644 -11.38 11.09 7.21
N ARG A 645 -10.41 10.37 6.63
CA ARG A 645 -9.52 9.40 7.30
C ARG A 645 -10.21 8.26 8.08
N GLN A 646 -11.47 7.97 7.78
CA GLN A 646 -12.18 6.78 8.27
C GLN A 646 -11.65 5.52 7.58
N GLU A 647 -11.15 4.56 8.37
CA GLU A 647 -10.62 3.27 7.87
C GLU A 647 -11.70 2.19 7.75
N LEU A 648 -12.72 2.16 8.62
CA LEU A 648 -13.83 1.18 8.51
C LEU A 648 -14.62 1.41 7.22
N ILE A 649 -14.99 0.35 6.52
CA ILE A 649 -15.88 0.47 5.35
C ILE A 649 -17.33 0.44 5.82
N ASP A 650 -17.99 1.60 5.80
CA ASP A 650 -19.39 1.75 6.19
C ASP A 650 -20.32 1.03 5.19
N ASP A 651 -20.11 1.29 3.90
CA ASP A 651 -21.00 0.90 2.81
C ASP A 651 -20.80 -0.57 2.35
N LEU A 652 -20.33 -1.45 3.23
CA LEU A 652 -20.36 -2.91 3.01
C LEU A 652 -21.80 -3.44 3.01
N TYR A 653 -22.62 -2.92 3.92
CA TYR A 653 -24.04 -3.19 4.04
C TYR A 653 -24.73 -1.93 4.54
N ASN A 654 -25.82 -1.53 3.88
CA ASN A 654 -26.62 -0.39 4.30
C ASN A 654 -28.13 -0.71 4.26
N ILE A 655 -28.93 0.17 4.86
CA ILE A 655 -30.37 0.21 4.66
C ILE A 655 -30.73 1.65 4.28
N THR A 656 -31.35 1.84 3.13
CA THR A 656 -31.92 3.13 2.70
C THR A 656 -33.44 3.08 2.82
N HIS A 657 -34.09 4.23 2.99
CA HIS A 657 -35.54 4.30 3.06
C HIS A 657 -36.11 4.87 1.75
N ASP A 658 -36.88 4.07 1.04
CA ASP A 658 -37.68 4.49 -0.10
C ASP A 658 -39.10 4.86 0.38
N PRO A 659 -39.64 6.04 0.04
CA PRO A 659 -40.95 6.48 0.52
C PRO A 659 -42.15 5.58 0.16
N HIS A 660 -42.01 4.70 -0.84
CA HIS A 660 -43.06 3.81 -1.33
C HIS A 660 -42.76 2.32 -1.05
N ARG A 661 -41.48 1.96 -0.89
CA ARG A 661 -41.02 0.56 -0.70
C ARG A 661 -40.49 0.26 0.71
N GLY A 662 -40.37 1.27 1.56
CA GLY A 662 -39.85 1.12 2.92
C GLY A 662 -38.33 0.88 2.97
N PRO A 663 -37.82 0.09 3.94
CA PRO A 663 -36.39 -0.14 4.09
C PRO A 663 -35.82 -1.05 2.99
N ILE A 664 -35.07 -0.47 2.06
CA ILE A 664 -34.31 -1.18 1.04
C ILE A 664 -32.93 -1.54 1.58
N CYS A 665 -32.64 -2.83 1.70
CA CYS A 665 -31.31 -3.32 2.05
C CYS A 665 -30.36 -3.16 0.85
N GLY A 666 -29.15 -2.63 1.08
CA GLY A 666 -28.14 -2.35 0.05
C GLY A 666 -26.70 -2.61 0.54
N GLY A 667 -25.75 -1.86 0.00
CA GLY A 667 -24.31 -1.95 0.31
C GLY A 667 -23.53 -2.93 -0.58
N MET A 668 -22.22 -2.70 -0.67
CA MET A 668 -21.34 -3.31 -1.68
C MET A 668 -21.29 -4.84 -1.62
N VAL A 669 -21.34 -5.46 -0.43
CA VAL A 669 -21.28 -6.93 -0.30
C VAL A 669 -22.54 -7.56 -0.88
N ARG A 670 -23.71 -6.98 -0.59
CA ARG A 670 -25.02 -7.47 -1.04
C ARG A 670 -25.12 -7.44 -2.57
N GLU A 671 -24.77 -6.32 -3.20
CA GLU A 671 -24.80 -6.18 -4.66
C GLU A 671 -23.82 -7.14 -5.37
N LEU A 672 -22.62 -7.35 -4.82
CA LEU A 672 -21.65 -8.29 -5.37
C LEU A 672 -22.08 -9.76 -5.22
N LEU A 673 -22.83 -10.12 -4.18
CA LEU A 673 -23.47 -11.44 -4.03
C LEU A 673 -24.62 -11.64 -5.04
N ILE A 674 -25.43 -10.62 -5.30
CA ILE A 674 -26.47 -10.63 -6.34
C ILE A 674 -25.85 -10.80 -7.73
N SER A 675 -24.77 -10.05 -8.01
CA SER A 675 -24.04 -10.15 -9.28
C SER A 675 -23.45 -11.56 -9.47
N PHE A 676 -22.83 -12.14 -8.43
CA PHE A 676 -22.31 -13.52 -8.49
C PHE A 676 -23.41 -14.53 -8.84
N LYS A 677 -24.59 -14.42 -8.22
CA LYS A 677 -25.72 -15.31 -8.52
C LYS A 677 -26.23 -15.13 -9.95
N ARG A 678 -26.19 -13.91 -10.49
CA ARG A 678 -26.54 -13.60 -11.90
C ARG A 678 -25.50 -14.17 -12.87
N SER A 679 -24.21 -14.03 -12.58
CA SER A 679 -23.11 -14.45 -13.47
C SER A 679 -22.80 -15.96 -13.44
N THR A 680 -22.98 -16.63 -12.30
CA THR A 680 -22.63 -18.06 -12.13
C THR A 680 -23.84 -18.99 -12.09
N GLY A 681 -25.05 -18.45 -11.91
CA GLY A 681 -26.24 -19.23 -11.59
C GLY A 681 -26.25 -19.83 -10.17
N GLN A 682 -25.20 -19.66 -9.36
CA GLN A 682 -25.05 -20.28 -8.04
C GLN A 682 -25.09 -19.24 -6.91
N LYS A 683 -25.56 -19.64 -5.72
CA LYS A 683 -25.36 -18.84 -4.49
C LYS A 683 -24.03 -19.25 -3.86
N PRO A 684 -23.15 -18.34 -3.41
CA PRO A 684 -21.96 -18.72 -2.67
C PRO A 684 -22.30 -19.52 -1.42
N GLN A 685 -21.54 -20.56 -1.12
CA GLN A 685 -21.60 -21.32 0.13
C GLN A 685 -20.45 -20.92 1.07
N ARG A 686 -19.42 -20.26 0.53
CA ARG A 686 -18.27 -19.70 1.25
C ARG A 686 -17.89 -18.32 0.74
N ILE A 687 -17.37 -17.50 1.65
CA ILE A 687 -16.82 -16.17 1.40
C ILE A 687 -15.36 -16.16 1.89
N ILE A 688 -14.43 -15.74 1.03
CA ILE A 688 -13.04 -15.48 1.40
C ILE A 688 -12.78 -13.99 1.18
N PHE A 689 -12.46 -13.25 2.23
CA PHE A 689 -12.39 -11.78 2.21
C PHE A 689 -10.97 -11.30 2.50
N TYR A 690 -10.32 -10.66 1.52
CA TYR A 690 -8.98 -10.08 1.66
C TYR A 690 -9.04 -8.55 1.80
N ARG A 691 -8.52 -8.01 2.91
CA ARG A 691 -8.61 -6.59 3.27
C ARG A 691 -7.21 -5.94 3.35
N ASP A 692 -6.85 -5.04 2.42
CA ASP A 692 -5.62 -4.24 2.51
C ASP A 692 -5.81 -3.03 3.46
N GLY A 693 -4.75 -2.26 3.69
CA GLY A 693 -4.77 -0.97 4.39
C GLY A 693 -4.65 -1.04 5.91
N VAL A 694 -5.38 -1.97 6.55
CA VAL A 694 -5.65 -1.99 8.00
C VAL A 694 -4.40 -2.18 8.86
N SER A 695 -4.27 -1.37 9.94
CA SER A 695 -3.23 -1.54 10.95
C SER A 695 -3.63 -2.51 12.07
N GLU A 696 -2.62 -3.15 12.67
CA GLU A 696 -2.74 -4.14 13.76
C GLU A 696 -3.67 -3.69 14.91
N GLY A 697 -3.50 -2.45 15.38
CA GLY A 697 -4.33 -1.87 16.44
C GLY A 697 -5.80 -1.57 16.06
N GLN A 698 -6.19 -1.85 14.80
CA GLN A 698 -7.56 -1.72 14.31
C GLN A 698 -8.19 -3.09 13.96
N PHE A 699 -7.44 -4.20 14.03
CA PHE A 699 -7.91 -5.53 13.61
C PHE A 699 -9.25 -5.93 14.24
N TYR A 700 -9.40 -5.74 15.55
CA TYR A 700 -10.64 -6.08 16.27
C TYR A 700 -11.83 -5.23 15.81
N GLN A 701 -11.63 -3.92 15.64
CA GLN A 701 -12.69 -2.99 15.23
C GLN A 701 -13.12 -3.23 13.79
N VAL A 702 -12.16 -3.46 12.88
CA VAL A 702 -12.41 -3.84 11.49
C VAL A 702 -13.15 -5.18 11.44
N LEU A 703 -12.69 -6.20 12.16
CA LEU A 703 -13.36 -7.50 12.14
C LEU A 703 -14.80 -7.38 12.62
N LEU A 704 -15.02 -6.75 13.79
CA LEU A 704 -16.35 -6.64 14.39
C LEU A 704 -17.34 -5.90 13.46
N HIS A 705 -16.90 -4.83 12.82
CA HIS A 705 -17.74 -4.03 11.92
C HIS A 705 -17.94 -4.69 10.55
N GLU A 706 -16.85 -5.09 9.89
CA GLU A 706 -16.90 -5.57 8.50
C GLU A 706 -17.46 -7.00 8.41
N LEU A 707 -17.25 -7.87 9.41
CA LEU A 707 -17.88 -9.20 9.45
C LEU A 707 -19.39 -9.11 9.72
N ASP A 708 -19.83 -8.24 10.62
CA ASP A 708 -21.26 -8.01 10.89
C ASP A 708 -21.96 -7.44 9.64
N ALA A 709 -21.34 -6.51 8.93
CA ALA A 709 -21.85 -6.03 7.64
C ALA A 709 -21.96 -7.16 6.60
N ILE A 710 -20.96 -8.04 6.49
CA ILE A 710 -21.03 -9.24 5.62
C ILE A 710 -22.19 -10.17 6.04
N ARG A 711 -22.41 -10.37 7.35
CA ARG A 711 -23.53 -11.18 7.87
C ARG A 711 -24.88 -10.60 7.53
N LYS A 712 -25.07 -9.29 7.72
CA LYS A 712 -26.31 -8.56 7.38
C LYS A 712 -26.57 -8.53 5.86
N ALA A 713 -25.53 -8.37 5.05
CA ALA A 713 -25.60 -8.49 3.59
C ALA A 713 -26.08 -9.88 3.13
N CYS A 714 -25.70 -10.96 3.85
CA CYS A 714 -26.21 -12.30 3.57
C CYS A 714 -27.65 -12.48 4.07
N ALA A 715 -27.92 -12.21 5.35
CA ALA A 715 -29.24 -12.43 5.95
C ALA A 715 -30.37 -11.64 5.26
N SER A 716 -30.08 -10.45 4.71
CA SER A 716 -31.03 -9.65 3.95
C SER A 716 -31.35 -10.19 2.55
N LEU A 717 -30.59 -11.17 2.02
CA LEU A 717 -30.85 -11.79 0.70
C LEU A 717 -31.82 -12.97 0.80
N GLU A 718 -31.77 -13.71 1.91
CA GLU A 718 -32.55 -14.93 2.14
C GLU A 718 -32.48 -15.28 3.64
N ALA A 719 -33.62 -15.63 4.23
CA ALA A 719 -33.67 -16.06 5.63
C ALA A 719 -32.73 -17.26 5.86
N ASN A 720 -31.93 -17.20 6.94
CA ASN A 720 -30.91 -18.19 7.29
C ASN A 720 -29.75 -18.38 6.29
N TYR A 721 -29.60 -17.52 5.26
CA TYR A 721 -28.43 -17.57 4.38
C TYR A 721 -27.17 -17.08 5.11
N GLN A 722 -26.37 -18.04 5.60
CA GLN A 722 -25.14 -17.80 6.36
C GLN A 722 -23.97 -18.62 5.77
N PRO A 723 -23.33 -18.16 4.67
CA PRO A 723 -22.16 -18.82 4.10
C PRO A 723 -20.97 -18.74 5.05
N GLN A 724 -20.06 -19.72 4.98
CA GLN A 724 -18.87 -19.77 5.84
C GLN A 724 -17.85 -18.69 5.45
N VAL A 725 -17.39 -17.87 6.39
CA VAL A 725 -16.49 -16.73 6.14
C VAL A 725 -15.06 -17.01 6.60
N THR A 726 -14.08 -16.68 5.76
CA THR A 726 -12.67 -16.47 6.16
C THR A 726 -12.30 -15.00 5.92
N PHE A 727 -11.86 -14.29 6.95
CA PHE A 727 -11.50 -12.87 6.89
C PHE A 727 -9.99 -12.69 7.11
N ILE A 728 -9.31 -12.09 6.14
CA ILE A 728 -7.85 -12.05 6.04
C ILE A 728 -7.40 -10.61 5.79
N VAL A 729 -6.67 -10.02 6.74
CA VAL A 729 -6.00 -8.74 6.51
C VAL A 729 -4.69 -8.97 5.74
N VAL A 730 -4.43 -8.11 4.77
CA VAL A 730 -3.23 -8.06 3.94
C VAL A 730 -2.50 -6.77 4.27
N GLN A 731 -1.20 -6.86 4.58
CA GLN A 731 -0.38 -5.71 4.90
C GLN A 731 0.85 -5.67 3.99
N LYS A 732 0.88 -4.69 3.08
CA LYS A 732 2.07 -4.36 2.26
C LYS A 732 2.93 -3.25 2.86
N ARG A 733 2.54 -2.64 4.00
CA ARG A 733 3.14 -1.40 4.53
C ARG A 733 3.91 -1.57 5.86
N HIS A 734 4.64 -2.68 6.01
CA HIS A 734 5.46 -2.99 7.20
C HIS A 734 6.99 -2.90 7.00
N HIS A 735 7.73 -3.04 8.10
CA HIS A 735 9.19 -2.92 8.14
C HIS A 735 9.95 -4.23 7.89
N THR A 736 9.31 -5.40 8.04
CA THR A 736 9.92 -6.72 7.76
C THR A 736 10.50 -6.82 6.35
N ARG A 737 11.73 -7.33 6.25
CA ARG A 737 12.46 -7.69 5.03
C ARG A 737 13.06 -9.07 5.24
N LEU A 738 13.15 -9.83 4.15
CA LEU A 738 13.73 -11.17 4.10
C LEU A 738 14.86 -11.18 3.08
N PHE A 739 15.99 -11.74 3.48
CA PHE A 739 17.21 -11.90 2.68
C PHE A 739 17.53 -13.39 2.55
N ALA A 740 18.13 -13.81 1.43
CA ALA A 740 18.61 -15.18 1.32
C ALA A 740 19.72 -15.45 2.34
N HIS A 741 19.77 -16.64 2.93
CA HIS A 741 20.81 -16.99 3.90
C HIS A 741 22.22 -16.79 3.33
N ASN A 742 22.43 -17.22 2.08
CA ASN A 742 23.64 -17.03 1.30
C ASN A 742 23.33 -16.34 -0.04
N HIS A 743 23.76 -15.08 -0.23
CA HIS A 743 23.54 -14.32 -1.48
C HIS A 743 24.27 -14.91 -2.69
N ASN A 744 25.26 -15.78 -2.49
CA ASN A 744 26.02 -16.41 -3.58
C ASN A 744 25.35 -17.69 -4.12
N ASP A 745 24.37 -18.26 -3.40
CA ASP A 745 23.62 -19.41 -3.91
C ASP A 745 22.50 -18.96 -4.87
N GLN A 746 22.75 -19.13 -6.16
CA GLN A 746 21.82 -18.80 -7.25
C GLN A 746 20.52 -19.61 -7.21
N ASN A 747 20.42 -20.68 -6.41
CA ASN A 747 19.19 -21.43 -6.19
C ASN A 747 18.30 -20.81 -5.09
N SER A 748 18.82 -19.87 -4.30
CA SER A 748 18.10 -19.18 -3.22
C SER A 748 17.68 -17.74 -3.58
N VAL A 749 18.31 -17.12 -4.59
CA VAL A 749 18.04 -15.75 -5.04
C VAL A 749 17.58 -15.69 -6.50
N ASN A 750 16.74 -14.70 -6.81
CA ASN A 750 16.52 -14.29 -8.20
C ASN A 750 17.62 -13.31 -8.68
N ARG A 751 17.62 -12.99 -9.99
CA ARG A 751 18.60 -12.12 -10.67
C ARG A 751 18.84 -10.73 -10.03
N SER A 752 17.98 -10.27 -9.12
CA SER A 752 18.15 -9.01 -8.39
C SER A 752 18.84 -9.12 -7.02
N GLY A 753 19.21 -10.34 -6.60
CA GLY A 753 19.70 -10.66 -5.25
C GLY A 753 18.59 -10.82 -4.20
N ASN A 754 17.32 -10.76 -4.62
CA ASN A 754 16.16 -10.96 -3.73
C ASN A 754 15.83 -12.45 -3.60
N ILE A 755 15.20 -12.83 -2.49
CA ILE A 755 14.57 -14.15 -2.30
C ILE A 755 13.63 -14.51 -3.48
N LEU A 756 13.43 -15.81 -3.70
CA LEU A 756 12.62 -16.32 -4.81
C LEU A 756 11.11 -16.05 -4.62
N PRO A 757 10.35 -15.86 -5.72
CA PRO A 757 8.89 -15.80 -5.68
C PRO A 757 8.32 -17.10 -5.09
N GLY A 758 7.32 -16.97 -4.21
CA GLY A 758 6.72 -18.08 -3.49
C GLY A 758 7.34 -18.37 -2.12
N THR A 759 8.39 -17.64 -1.72
CA THR A 759 8.97 -17.77 -0.36
C THR A 759 7.95 -17.36 0.69
N VAL A 760 7.56 -18.30 1.56
CA VAL A 760 6.65 -18.12 2.70
C VAL A 760 7.38 -18.36 4.02
N VAL A 761 7.03 -17.58 5.04
CA VAL A 761 7.48 -17.71 6.43
C VAL A 761 6.27 -17.64 7.35
N ASP A 762 6.08 -18.67 8.16
CA ASP A 762 4.98 -18.84 9.13
C ASP A 762 5.48 -19.29 10.51
N SER A 763 6.71 -18.90 10.87
CA SER A 763 7.36 -19.23 12.15
C SER A 763 8.39 -18.17 12.59
N LYS A 764 8.75 -18.17 13.88
CA LYS A 764 9.76 -17.35 14.59
C LYS A 764 9.60 -15.81 14.59
N ILE A 765 9.18 -15.23 13.46
CA ILE A 765 8.93 -13.79 13.26
C ILE A 765 7.44 -13.48 13.02
N CYS A 766 6.62 -14.53 13.04
CA CYS A 766 5.17 -14.50 13.00
C CYS A 766 4.60 -14.49 14.42
N HIS A 767 3.30 -14.26 14.56
CA HIS A 767 2.63 -14.18 15.85
C HIS A 767 2.69 -15.53 16.63
N PRO A 768 2.88 -15.54 17.96
CA PRO A 768 3.09 -16.79 18.71
C PRO A 768 1.93 -17.79 18.64
N THR A 769 0.69 -17.29 18.59
CA THR A 769 -0.55 -18.10 18.72
C THR A 769 -1.46 -18.01 17.49
N GLU A 770 -1.75 -16.79 17.05
CA GLU A 770 -2.66 -16.44 15.95
C GLU A 770 -2.15 -16.88 14.55
N PHE A 771 -3.05 -16.90 13.57
CA PHE A 771 -2.79 -17.43 12.23
C PHE A 771 -2.33 -16.35 11.23
N ASP A 772 -1.04 -16.02 11.26
CA ASP A 772 -0.38 -15.10 10.31
C ASP A 772 0.75 -15.76 9.49
N PHE A 773 1.11 -15.16 8.35
CA PHE A 773 2.29 -15.53 7.57
C PHE A 773 2.80 -14.40 6.67
N PHE A 774 4.12 -14.36 6.42
CA PHE A 774 4.73 -13.52 5.39
C PHE A 774 4.88 -14.31 4.09
N LEU A 775 4.47 -13.74 2.95
CA LEU A 775 4.61 -14.33 1.62
C LEU A 775 5.25 -13.34 0.63
N CYS A 776 6.39 -13.71 0.06
CA CYS A 776 7.02 -13.03 -1.07
C CYS A 776 6.64 -13.72 -2.39
N SER A 777 5.38 -13.55 -2.81
CA SER A 777 4.83 -14.13 -4.06
C SER A 777 5.52 -13.66 -5.35
N HIS A 778 6.21 -12.51 -5.33
CA HIS A 778 6.71 -11.80 -6.51
C HIS A 778 8.24 -11.84 -6.64
N ALA A 779 8.74 -11.86 -7.88
CA ALA A 779 10.17 -11.73 -8.16
C ALA A 779 10.61 -10.26 -8.11
N GLY A 780 11.44 -9.91 -7.13
CA GLY A 780 12.08 -8.59 -7.02
C GLY A 780 12.87 -8.21 -8.29
N ILE A 781 12.84 -6.92 -8.65
CA ILE A 781 13.47 -6.39 -9.88
C ILE A 781 14.56 -5.35 -9.52
N LYS A 782 14.12 -4.29 -8.83
CA LYS A 782 14.92 -3.16 -8.35
C LYS A 782 14.61 -2.98 -6.85
N GLY A 783 15.63 -2.61 -6.08
CA GLY A 783 15.53 -2.50 -4.62
C GLY A 783 15.51 -3.86 -3.90
N THR A 784 15.08 -3.82 -2.63
CA THR A 784 14.82 -5.00 -1.80
C THR A 784 13.31 -5.27 -1.76
N SER A 785 12.91 -6.50 -2.06
CA SER A 785 11.53 -6.96 -1.98
C SER A 785 10.98 -6.83 -0.55
N ARG A 786 9.68 -6.57 -0.47
CA ARG A 786 8.92 -6.62 0.76
C ARG A 786 7.91 -7.78 0.59
N PRO A 787 7.99 -8.86 1.38
CA PRO A 787 6.89 -9.84 1.41
C PRO A 787 5.61 -9.10 1.84
N ALA A 788 4.44 -9.61 1.46
CA ALA A 788 3.20 -9.17 2.09
C ALA A 788 2.96 -10.01 3.35
N HIS A 789 2.48 -9.36 4.41
CA HIS A 789 2.04 -10.02 5.64
C HIS A 789 0.54 -10.30 5.51
N TYR A 790 0.12 -11.52 5.83
CA TYR A 790 -1.28 -11.95 5.82
C TYR A 790 -1.63 -12.41 7.22
N HIS A 791 -2.73 -11.91 7.78
CA HIS A 791 -3.20 -12.26 9.12
C HIS A 791 -4.68 -12.64 9.05
N VAL A 792 -5.02 -13.87 9.45
CA VAL A 792 -6.40 -14.36 9.44
C VAL A 792 -7.09 -13.95 10.74
N LEU A 793 -8.07 -13.06 10.65
CA LEU A 793 -8.82 -12.57 11.82
C LEU A 793 -10.04 -13.44 12.15
N TRP A 794 -10.53 -14.20 11.18
CA TRP A 794 -11.67 -15.10 11.33
C TRP A 794 -11.60 -16.23 10.30
N ASP A 795 -11.95 -17.45 10.69
CA ASP A 795 -12.06 -18.57 9.75
C ASP A 795 -13.06 -19.64 10.18
N GLU A 796 -14.18 -19.71 9.47
CA GLU A 796 -15.17 -20.81 9.58
C GLU A 796 -14.93 -21.92 8.54
N ASN A 797 -14.09 -21.68 7.53
CA ASN A 797 -13.79 -22.65 6.49
C ASN A 797 -12.72 -23.66 6.93
N ASN A 798 -12.04 -23.40 8.04
CA ASN A 798 -11.02 -24.25 8.66
C ASN A 798 -9.88 -24.57 7.68
N PHE A 799 -9.31 -23.51 7.08
CA PHE A 799 -8.12 -23.61 6.24
C PHE A 799 -6.94 -24.17 7.02
N THR A 800 -6.22 -25.13 6.42
CA THR A 800 -4.86 -25.43 6.86
C THR A 800 -3.90 -24.33 6.41
N ALA A 801 -2.77 -24.19 7.10
CA ALA A 801 -1.71 -23.26 6.70
C ALA A 801 -1.30 -23.45 5.23
N ASP A 802 -1.07 -24.69 4.82
CA ASP A 802 -0.73 -25.02 3.43
C ASP A 802 -1.83 -24.65 2.42
N ALA A 803 -3.10 -24.92 2.73
CA ALA A 803 -4.20 -24.61 1.82
C ALA A 803 -4.33 -23.10 1.59
N LEU A 804 -4.27 -22.29 2.66
CA LEU A 804 -4.40 -20.84 2.53
C LEU A 804 -3.16 -20.19 1.90
N GLN A 805 -1.96 -20.57 2.33
CA GLN A 805 -0.70 -20.06 1.77
C GLN A 805 -0.58 -20.39 0.28
N THR A 806 -0.94 -21.61 -0.12
CA THR A 806 -0.94 -22.03 -1.54
C THR A 806 -2.01 -21.30 -2.34
N LEU A 807 -3.24 -21.14 -1.82
CA LEU A 807 -4.29 -20.35 -2.46
C LEU A 807 -3.84 -18.90 -2.70
N THR A 808 -3.29 -18.26 -1.66
CA THR A 808 -2.85 -16.86 -1.67
C THR A 808 -1.72 -16.66 -2.69
N ASN A 809 -0.74 -17.56 -2.69
CA ASN A 809 0.35 -17.57 -3.67
C ASN A 809 -0.17 -17.79 -5.09
N ASN A 810 -1.03 -18.78 -5.32
CA ASN A 810 -1.52 -19.12 -6.65
C ASN A 810 -2.38 -18.00 -7.25
N LEU A 811 -3.22 -17.36 -6.43
CA LEU A 811 -3.98 -16.17 -6.82
C LEU A 811 -3.05 -15.04 -7.26
N CYS A 812 -1.84 -14.87 -6.70
CA CYS A 812 -0.90 -13.83 -7.18
C CYS A 812 -0.49 -13.98 -8.66
N TYR A 813 -0.75 -15.12 -9.30
CA TYR A 813 -0.53 -15.36 -10.74
C TYR A 813 -1.76 -15.08 -11.62
N THR A 814 -2.93 -14.73 -11.06
CA THR A 814 -4.14 -14.39 -11.84
C THR A 814 -4.35 -12.89 -12.06
N TYR A 815 -3.36 -12.06 -11.73
CA TYR A 815 -3.44 -10.60 -11.92
C TYR A 815 -3.46 -10.21 -13.40
N ALA A 816 -4.58 -9.64 -13.84
CA ALA A 816 -4.87 -9.46 -15.25
C ALA A 816 -3.91 -8.54 -16.02
N ARG A 817 -3.28 -7.56 -15.36
CA ARG A 817 -2.57 -6.46 -16.05
C ARG A 817 -1.14 -6.77 -16.49
N CYS A 818 -0.57 -7.91 -16.09
CA CYS A 818 0.76 -8.34 -16.56
C CYS A 818 0.92 -9.86 -16.46
N THR A 819 1.78 -10.44 -17.30
CA THR A 819 2.11 -11.88 -17.26
C THR A 819 3.13 -12.21 -16.17
N ARG A 820 2.89 -11.73 -14.94
CA ARG A 820 3.81 -11.84 -13.80
C ARG A 820 3.09 -12.00 -12.46
N SER A 821 3.71 -12.74 -11.54
CA SER A 821 3.22 -12.82 -10.16
C SER A 821 3.36 -11.48 -9.44
N VAL A 822 2.28 -11.00 -8.82
CA VAL A 822 2.21 -9.72 -8.08
C VAL A 822 2.47 -9.88 -6.58
N SER A 823 2.80 -8.78 -5.91
CA SER A 823 3.27 -8.73 -4.52
C SER A 823 2.19 -8.91 -3.44
N ILE A 824 0.91 -8.77 -3.81
CA ILE A 824 -0.27 -8.96 -2.95
C ILE A 824 -1.32 -9.69 -3.78
N VAL A 825 -2.21 -10.42 -3.12
CA VAL A 825 -3.29 -11.17 -3.75
C VAL A 825 -4.16 -10.25 -4.65
N PRO A 826 -4.56 -10.65 -5.88
CA PRO A 826 -5.20 -9.72 -6.81
C PRO A 826 -6.51 -9.08 -6.37
N PRO A 827 -7.42 -9.70 -5.58
CA PRO A 827 -8.61 -9.02 -5.06
C PRO A 827 -8.26 -7.71 -4.34
N ALA A 828 -7.29 -7.73 -3.41
CA ALA A 828 -6.80 -6.54 -2.71
C ALA A 828 -6.17 -5.53 -3.70
N TYR A 829 -5.39 -6.02 -4.67
CA TYR A 829 -4.81 -5.17 -5.72
C TYR A 829 -5.89 -4.47 -6.58
N TYR A 830 -6.95 -5.19 -6.95
CA TYR A 830 -8.07 -4.67 -7.73
C TYR A 830 -8.91 -3.67 -6.94
N ALA A 831 -9.14 -3.89 -5.63
CA ALA A 831 -9.79 -2.91 -4.76
C ALA A 831 -9.02 -1.58 -4.73
N HIS A 832 -7.70 -1.62 -4.49
CA HIS A 832 -6.84 -0.42 -4.55
C HIS A 832 -6.88 0.26 -5.94
N LEU A 833 -7.01 -0.50 -7.04
CA LEU A 833 -7.18 0.10 -8.38
C LEU A 833 -8.55 0.76 -8.57
N ALA A 834 -9.61 0.20 -8.00
CA ALA A 834 -10.96 0.77 -8.02
C ALA A 834 -11.06 2.03 -7.14
N ALA A 835 -10.53 2.01 -5.91
CA ALA A 835 -10.46 3.18 -5.03
C ALA A 835 -9.65 4.33 -5.66
N PHE A 836 -8.50 4.01 -6.28
CA PHE A 836 -7.71 5.00 -7.02
C PHE A 836 -8.42 5.52 -8.27
N ARG A 837 -9.23 4.70 -8.96
CA ARG A 837 -10.05 5.16 -10.10
C ARG A 837 -11.15 6.11 -9.65
N ALA A 838 -11.83 5.80 -8.55
CA ALA A 838 -12.95 6.58 -8.05
C ALA A 838 -12.57 8.01 -7.60
N ARG A 839 -11.30 8.27 -7.29
CA ARG A 839 -10.78 9.64 -7.11
C ARG A 839 -11.01 10.56 -8.31
N PHE A 840 -11.13 10.01 -9.53
CA PHE A 840 -11.45 10.79 -10.74
C PHE A 840 -12.95 10.97 -11.00
N TYR A 841 -13.83 10.36 -10.19
CA TYR A 841 -15.28 10.57 -10.28
C TYR A 841 -15.78 11.64 -9.31
N MET A 842 -14.92 12.11 -8.41
CA MET A 842 -15.17 13.32 -7.64
C MET A 842 -15.14 14.54 -8.57
N GLU A 843 -16.17 15.37 -8.50
CA GLU A 843 -16.09 16.73 -9.03
C GLU A 843 -15.00 17.51 -8.28
N PRO A 844 -14.22 18.38 -8.95
CA PRO A 844 -13.37 19.33 -8.26
C PRO A 844 -14.25 20.30 -7.45
N ASP A 845 -13.99 20.43 -6.15
CA ASP A 845 -14.73 21.36 -5.29
C ASP A 845 -14.66 22.79 -5.88
N SER A 846 -15.81 23.36 -6.22
CA SER A 846 -15.92 24.74 -6.71
C SER A 846 -15.71 25.72 -5.56
N SER A 847 -14.44 25.91 -5.18
CA SER A 847 -14.01 26.67 -4.00
C SER A 847 -14.11 28.20 -4.19
N ASP A 848 -15.27 28.69 -4.62
CA ASP A 848 -15.53 30.11 -4.91
C ASP A 848 -16.81 30.67 -4.27
N SER A 849 -17.52 29.87 -3.44
CA SER A 849 -18.60 30.36 -2.56
C SER A 849 -18.10 31.20 -1.37
N GLY A 850 -17.00 31.94 -1.55
CA GLY A 850 -16.35 32.81 -0.57
C GLY A 850 -16.45 34.31 -0.88
N SER A 851 -17.16 34.70 -1.94
CA SER A 851 -17.31 36.11 -2.35
C SER A 851 -18.24 36.90 -1.43
N MET A 852 -17.64 37.76 -0.60
CA MET A 852 -18.34 38.65 0.33
C MET A 852 -19.11 39.76 -0.41
N ALA A 853 -20.44 39.67 -0.45
CA ALA A 853 -21.29 40.77 -0.93
C ALA A 853 -21.24 41.96 0.06
N SER A 854 -20.64 43.08 -0.36
CA SER A 854 -20.36 44.22 0.50
C SER A 854 -21.56 45.16 0.73
N GLY A 855 -22.51 44.73 1.57
CA GLY A 855 -23.60 45.59 2.06
C GLY A 855 -23.17 46.44 3.27
N ARG A 856 -23.23 47.78 3.15
CA ARG A 856 -23.05 48.71 4.29
C ARG A 856 -24.40 49.01 4.96
N GLY A 857 -24.54 48.76 6.26
CA GLY A 857 -25.61 49.36 7.06
C GLY A 857 -25.91 48.65 8.38
N GLY A 858 -26.10 49.42 9.46
CA GLY A 858 -26.61 48.95 10.75
C GLY A 858 -25.58 48.28 11.66
N GLY A 859 -25.39 48.83 12.86
CA GLY A 859 -24.58 48.20 13.92
C GLY A 859 -25.44 47.67 15.05
N SER A 860 -25.09 46.51 15.61
CA SER A 860 -25.52 46.07 16.94
C SER A 860 -24.52 45.06 17.51
N SER A 861 -24.37 45.04 18.83
CA SER A 861 -23.49 44.12 19.54
C SER A 861 -24.21 42.82 19.91
N THR A 862 -23.61 41.65 19.66
CA THR A 862 -23.99 40.42 20.39
C THR A 862 -22.88 39.36 20.41
N SER A 863 -23.06 38.43 21.35
CA SER A 863 -22.21 37.31 21.76
C SER A 863 -21.39 36.56 20.69
N ARG A 864 -20.13 36.27 21.02
CA ARG A 864 -19.37 35.15 20.44
C ARG A 864 -20.03 33.82 20.85
N SER A 865 -20.82 33.22 19.96
CA SER A 865 -21.24 31.82 20.09
C SER A 865 -20.26 30.90 19.37
N THR A 866 -19.70 29.92 20.08
CA THR A 866 -18.84 28.89 19.49
C THR A 866 -19.69 27.88 18.71
N ARG A 867 -19.74 28.02 17.38
CA ARG A 867 -20.34 26.98 16.53
C ARG A 867 -19.56 25.67 16.70
N ALA A 868 -20.24 24.63 17.17
CA ALA A 868 -19.71 23.27 17.21
C ALA A 868 -19.49 22.72 15.80
N ALA A 869 -18.59 21.75 15.66
CA ALA A 869 -18.34 21.05 14.40
C ALA A 869 -19.50 20.09 14.10
N GLY A 870 -20.55 20.59 13.44
CA GLY A 870 -21.59 19.75 12.85
C GLY A 870 -21.02 18.95 11.67
N GLY A 871 -21.18 17.63 11.69
CA GLY A 871 -20.72 16.76 10.60
C GLY A 871 -21.54 16.99 9.34
N GLY A 872 -20.92 17.54 8.30
CA GLY A 872 -21.50 17.55 6.96
C GLY A 872 -21.55 16.14 6.39
N ALA A 873 -22.69 15.73 5.83
CA ALA A 873 -22.84 14.43 5.18
C ALA A 873 -21.86 14.33 3.99
N VAL A 874 -21.16 13.20 3.88
CA VAL A 874 -20.22 12.95 2.79
C VAL A 874 -21.00 12.87 1.47
N ARG A 875 -20.63 13.69 0.48
CA ARG A 875 -21.24 13.66 -0.84
C ARG A 875 -20.98 12.27 -1.48
N PRO A 876 -22.02 11.53 -1.89
CA PRO A 876 -21.85 10.21 -2.49
C PRO A 876 -21.15 10.33 -3.86
N LEU A 877 -20.44 9.27 -4.25
CA LEU A 877 -19.85 9.18 -5.60
C LEU A 877 -20.95 9.06 -6.67
N PRO A 878 -20.74 9.60 -7.88
CA PRO A 878 -21.61 9.32 -9.01
C PRO A 878 -21.69 7.82 -9.32
N ALA A 879 -22.89 7.32 -9.64
CA ALA A 879 -23.12 5.91 -9.89
C ALA A 879 -22.50 5.45 -11.23
N LEU A 880 -21.75 4.35 -11.18
CA LEU A 880 -21.25 3.66 -12.39
C LEU A 880 -22.40 3.00 -13.16
N LYS A 881 -22.37 3.14 -14.49
CA LYS A 881 -23.35 2.50 -15.38
C LYS A 881 -23.23 0.98 -15.38
N ASP A 882 -24.33 0.28 -15.61
CA ASP A 882 -24.41 -1.19 -15.57
C ASP A 882 -23.49 -1.91 -16.57
N SER A 883 -23.24 -1.32 -17.74
CA SER A 883 -22.25 -1.78 -18.72
C SER A 883 -20.81 -1.78 -18.17
N VAL A 884 -20.49 -0.85 -17.26
CA VAL A 884 -19.13 -0.63 -16.74
C VAL A 884 -18.91 -1.34 -15.41
N LYS A 885 -19.88 -1.32 -14.48
CA LYS A 885 -19.73 -1.90 -13.13
C LYS A 885 -19.51 -3.42 -13.11
N ASN A 886 -19.97 -4.10 -14.17
CA ASN A 886 -19.89 -5.56 -14.32
C ASN A 886 -18.57 -6.05 -14.98
N VAL A 887 -17.68 -5.14 -15.40
CA VAL A 887 -16.38 -5.47 -16.01
C VAL A 887 -15.20 -4.89 -15.20
N MET A 888 -13.97 -5.28 -15.55
CA MET A 888 -12.76 -4.87 -14.82
C MET A 888 -12.26 -3.47 -15.26
N PHE A 889 -13.17 -2.47 -15.26
CA PHE A 889 -12.93 -1.11 -15.78
C PHE A 889 -11.69 -0.41 -15.17
N TYR A 890 -11.40 -0.71 -13.90
CA TYR A 890 -10.27 -0.21 -13.12
C TYR A 890 -8.88 -0.68 -13.63
N CYS A 891 -8.80 -1.66 -14.54
CA CYS A 891 -7.54 -2.23 -15.02
C CYS A 891 -6.68 -1.34 -15.94
#